data_AF-A0A949L7P6-F1
#
_entry.id   AF-A0A949L7P6-F1
#
_cell.length_a   1.000
_cell.length_b   1.000
_cell.length_c   1.000
_cell.angle_alpha   90.00
_cell.angle_beta   90.00
_cell.angle_gamma   90.00
#
_symmetry.space_group_name_H-M   'P 1'
#
loop_
_entity.id
_entity.type
_entity.pdbx_description
1 polymer ?
#
loop_
_entity_poly.entity_id
_entity_poly.type
_entity_poly.pdbx_seq_one_letter_code
_entity_poly.pdbx_strand_id
1 'polypeptide(L)'
;MDNNSFTEDQLKYIYSDEGFLLFLSSYFSTYNVKEITLNADIAHDINDEFWKIYIRILLANIKEVITAIEKVEKNISFSYEEKEVKISGGIKGRLVINEYVKNKSMIRMPKEYPCITKEKSYATVENEYLAYVVNDIVKRLQELINIIINTNIVKGQETEIKLLRADLDYFKSIIRKQPFKAMISPNLIRETQNGFDLNKVKLIQTRFKKGKIRNAFAYKRVFNWYEHFKNRGLTWIDSSNLKYLVYDDSFCNKLFEVWNLYRLAEVFQNDFDMEFVSSNLLVPGMKDYVYKLKSIDGSFIEIYYQKGSKLYWDTDIKQNWHYKTDNGSRELIGIPDISVKHVGDSENITIIDLKNRVRRAGENSEEIYKMIGYFSNFSEYMSQAYNSAYKNQAILIFRNDFEQFEEYLESETGERILSISTGLVEESTLNSVQFHTICRYVLDVQGMTGTKSETISSCSKSISQYKDDLETALQSGDENEVENITHEIEKRNHSIITSMFSLGDLQDTLTIKKEELRINHFPHIWDSISPKAVDALAMADSLFSGLSPSITGDYAPVCLEYCRAVEIQLNELIFIPFKESVDLEKLSKSNWNYNKLTNDRDLTLGECIFLLEKCRSKRFQTIDLLKYIEEHIHNHDALLDIGVNILRWLNIDVRRKAAHTTIMSYDELLDARQRVLGIGHLNILYQLLDNRSN
;
A
#
# COMPACT_ATOMS: atom_id res chain seq x y z
N MET A 1 14.41 19.71 -22.04
CA MET A 1 14.97 18.48 -22.63
C MET A 1 14.26 17.35 -21.95
N ASP A 2 13.46 16.62 -22.73
CA ASP A 2 12.59 15.52 -22.31
C ASP A 2 13.45 14.35 -21.83
N ASN A 3 13.82 14.37 -20.56
CA ASN A 3 14.45 13.21 -19.94
C ASN A 3 13.36 12.45 -19.17
N ASN A 4 12.91 11.34 -19.74
CA ASN A 4 11.94 10.46 -19.08
C ASN A 4 12.61 9.64 -17.96
N SER A 5 13.93 9.75 -17.82
CA SER A 5 14.68 9.22 -16.68
C SER A 5 14.22 9.82 -15.34
N PHE A 6 14.29 9.02 -14.29
CA PHE A 6 14.06 9.46 -12.91
C PHE A 6 15.34 10.01 -12.26
N THR A 7 15.17 10.98 -11.37
CA THR A 7 16.23 11.47 -10.50
C THR A 7 16.56 10.45 -9.40
N GLU A 8 17.73 10.58 -8.77
CA GLU A 8 18.10 9.71 -7.65
C GLU A 8 17.10 9.81 -6.48
N ASP A 9 16.53 10.99 -6.24
CA ASP A 9 15.59 11.18 -5.14
C ASP A 9 14.23 10.55 -5.44
N GLN A 10 13.77 10.60 -6.68
CA GLN A 10 12.58 9.86 -7.13
C GLN A 10 12.77 8.35 -7.01
N LEU A 11 13.94 7.83 -7.40
CA LEU A 11 14.25 6.40 -7.25
C LEU A 11 14.35 6.00 -5.78
N LYS A 12 14.94 6.83 -4.91
CA LYS A 12 14.94 6.59 -3.46
C LYS A 12 13.53 6.55 -2.90
N TYR A 13 12.67 7.48 -3.33
CA TYR A 13 11.27 7.51 -2.92
C TYR A 13 10.55 6.21 -3.30
N ILE A 14 10.57 5.84 -4.59
CA ILE A 14 9.95 4.60 -5.10
C ILE A 14 10.48 3.36 -4.38
N TYR A 15 11.79 3.24 -4.21
CA TYR A 15 12.42 2.06 -3.60
C TYR A 15 12.50 2.12 -2.08
N SER A 16 11.99 3.18 -1.44
CA SER A 16 11.84 3.21 0.02
C SER A 16 10.66 2.40 0.51
N ASP A 17 9.69 2.15 -0.37
CA ASP A 17 8.54 1.30 -0.09
C ASP A 17 8.91 -0.19 -0.25
N GLU A 18 9.00 -0.91 0.88
CA GLU A 18 9.29 -2.34 0.92
C GLU A 18 8.19 -3.19 0.25
N GLY A 19 6.92 -2.78 0.38
CA GLY A 19 5.79 -3.44 -0.25
C GLY A 19 5.87 -3.33 -1.77
N PHE A 20 6.20 -2.14 -2.27
CA PHE A 20 6.45 -1.95 -3.70
C PHE A 20 7.65 -2.75 -4.20
N LEU A 21 8.75 -2.80 -3.45
CA LEU A 21 9.92 -3.60 -3.84
C LEU A 21 9.58 -5.09 -3.99
N LEU A 22 8.78 -5.64 -3.08
CA LEU A 22 8.29 -7.02 -3.17
C LEU A 22 7.38 -7.21 -4.38
N PHE A 23 6.45 -6.29 -4.61
CA PHE A 23 5.57 -6.30 -5.78
C PHE A 23 6.35 -6.25 -7.09
N LEU A 24 7.28 -5.30 -7.21
CA LEU A 24 8.19 -5.09 -8.33
C LEU A 24 9.05 -6.33 -8.60
N SER A 25 9.51 -6.99 -7.53
CA SER A 25 10.33 -8.19 -7.64
C SER A 25 9.59 -9.31 -8.38
N SER A 26 8.28 -9.45 -8.21
CA SER A 26 7.50 -10.48 -8.93
C SER A 26 7.42 -10.25 -10.44
N TYR A 27 7.40 -8.99 -10.87
CA TYR A 27 7.35 -8.62 -12.29
C TYR A 27 8.68 -8.79 -13.01
N PHE A 28 9.78 -8.47 -12.33
CA PHE A 28 11.12 -8.51 -12.91
C PHE A 28 11.93 -9.77 -12.54
N SER A 29 11.42 -10.63 -11.66
CA SER A 29 12.05 -11.88 -11.25
C SER A 29 11.09 -13.05 -11.47
N THR A 30 11.47 -13.99 -12.35
CA THR A 30 10.82 -15.30 -12.47
C THR A 30 11.12 -16.25 -11.29
N TYR A 31 11.68 -15.76 -10.17
CA TYR A 31 12.04 -16.57 -9.00
C TYR A 31 11.09 -16.33 -7.83
N ASN A 32 10.27 -17.34 -7.54
CA ASN A 32 9.49 -17.44 -6.31
C ASN A 32 10.45 -17.63 -5.12
N VAL A 33 10.46 -16.69 -4.16
CA VAL A 33 11.38 -16.67 -3.00
C VAL A 33 11.14 -17.84 -2.04
N LYS A 34 10.01 -18.56 -2.15
CA LYS A 34 9.62 -19.61 -1.21
C LYS A 34 9.88 -21.07 -1.64
N GLU A 35 10.28 -21.34 -2.88
CA GLU A 35 10.53 -22.73 -3.34
C GLU A 35 11.81 -22.84 -4.16
N ILE A 36 12.95 -22.88 -3.47
CA ILE A 36 14.24 -23.26 -4.08
C ILE A 36 14.34 -24.80 -4.02
N THR A 37 13.65 -25.45 -4.97
CA THR A 37 14.10 -26.73 -5.51
C THR A 37 14.13 -26.57 -7.01
N LEU A 38 15.34 -26.42 -7.58
CA LEU A 38 15.58 -26.33 -9.02
C LEU A 38 15.15 -27.63 -9.70
N ASN A 39 13.87 -27.74 -10.07
CA ASN A 39 13.41 -28.74 -11.02
C ASN A 39 13.23 -28.07 -12.39
N ALA A 40 13.87 -28.69 -13.37
CA ALA A 40 13.91 -28.29 -14.76
C ALA A 40 12.54 -28.55 -15.40
N ASP A 41 11.73 -27.51 -15.53
CA ASP A 41 10.68 -27.39 -16.55
C ASP A 41 10.44 -25.89 -16.79
N ILE A 42 11.34 -25.26 -17.56
CA ILE A 42 11.21 -23.86 -17.97
C ILE A 42 10.92 -23.85 -19.47
N ALA A 43 9.64 -23.72 -19.81
CA ALA A 43 9.14 -23.69 -21.19
C ALA A 43 8.99 -22.25 -21.72
N HIS A 44 9.72 -21.99 -22.80
CA HIS A 44 9.39 -21.26 -24.03
C HIS A 44 8.89 -19.80 -24.12
N ASP A 45 8.58 -19.05 -23.07
CA ASP A 45 8.17 -17.63 -23.20
C ASP A 45 8.98 -16.64 -22.35
N ILE A 46 10.31 -16.61 -22.53
CA ILE A 46 11.18 -15.58 -21.95
C ILE A 46 11.31 -14.43 -22.97
N ASN A 47 10.81 -13.24 -22.63
CA ASN A 47 11.06 -12.01 -23.40
C ASN A 47 12.51 -11.51 -23.18
N ASP A 48 13.13 -10.97 -24.23
CA ASP A 48 14.58 -10.68 -24.38
C ASP A 48 15.15 -9.62 -23.40
N GLU A 49 14.31 -8.96 -22.57
CA GLU A 49 14.72 -7.84 -21.70
C GLU A 49 14.79 -8.19 -20.20
N PHE A 50 14.05 -9.19 -19.71
CA PHE A 50 13.95 -9.50 -18.27
C PHE A 50 15.24 -10.03 -17.66
N TRP A 51 15.99 -10.85 -18.41
CA TRP A 51 17.27 -11.38 -17.95
C TRP A 51 18.35 -10.28 -17.81
N LYS A 52 18.22 -9.17 -18.54
CA LYS A 52 19.17 -8.04 -18.49
C LYS A 52 19.09 -7.32 -17.14
N ILE A 53 17.89 -7.10 -16.62
CA ILE A 53 17.65 -6.46 -15.31
C ILE A 53 18.24 -7.32 -14.19
N TYR A 54 17.97 -8.62 -14.22
CA TYR A 54 18.55 -9.59 -13.28
C TYR A 54 20.08 -9.54 -13.30
N ILE A 55 20.70 -9.59 -14.48
CA ILE A 55 22.16 -9.54 -14.60
C ILE A 55 22.69 -8.18 -14.15
N ARG A 56 21.99 -7.07 -14.36
CA ARG A 56 22.48 -5.76 -13.90
C ARG A 56 22.41 -5.56 -12.39
N ILE A 57 21.38 -6.06 -11.71
CA ILE A 57 21.34 -6.10 -10.23
C ILE A 57 22.53 -6.91 -9.71
N LEU A 58 22.78 -8.05 -10.33
CA LEU A 58 23.91 -8.92 -10.02
C LEU A 58 25.26 -8.23 -10.28
N LEU A 59 25.43 -7.54 -11.41
CA LEU A 59 26.64 -6.77 -11.74
C LEU A 59 26.86 -5.62 -10.76
N ALA A 60 25.79 -4.94 -10.31
CA ALA A 60 25.88 -3.88 -9.31
C ALA A 60 26.42 -4.41 -7.97
N ASN A 61 25.87 -5.52 -7.49
CA ASN A 61 26.32 -6.16 -6.26
C ASN A 61 27.77 -6.67 -6.39
N ILE A 62 28.15 -7.20 -7.56
CA ILE A 62 29.51 -7.66 -7.84
C ILE A 62 30.53 -6.51 -7.85
N LYS A 63 30.19 -5.34 -8.42
CA LYS A 63 31.11 -4.18 -8.43
C LYS A 63 31.48 -3.71 -7.03
N GLU A 64 30.55 -3.82 -6.08
CA GLU A 64 30.82 -3.45 -4.69
C GLU A 64 31.92 -4.32 -4.08
N VAL A 65 31.84 -5.65 -4.27
CA VAL A 65 32.84 -6.58 -3.76
C VAL A 65 34.16 -6.50 -4.52
N ILE A 66 34.14 -6.25 -5.83
CA ILE A 66 35.35 -5.97 -6.64
C ILE A 66 36.12 -4.80 -6.03
N THR A 67 35.44 -3.68 -5.78
CA THR A 67 36.07 -2.48 -5.18
C THR A 67 36.70 -2.78 -3.81
N ALA A 68 36.06 -3.64 -3.01
CA ALA A 68 36.59 -4.05 -1.72
C ALA A 68 37.81 -4.98 -1.87
N ILE A 69 37.80 -5.90 -2.83
CA ILE A 69 38.92 -6.80 -3.14
C ILE A 69 40.12 -6.02 -3.68
N GLU A 70 39.93 -5.05 -4.57
CA GLU A 70 41.02 -4.20 -5.06
C GLU A 70 41.74 -3.47 -3.92
N LYS A 71 40.99 -3.01 -2.91
CA LYS A 71 41.57 -2.43 -1.69
C LYS A 71 42.38 -3.45 -0.92
N VAL A 72 41.90 -4.70 -0.82
CA VAL A 72 42.66 -5.80 -0.22
C VAL A 72 43.93 -6.10 -0.99
N GLU A 73 43.89 -6.20 -2.33
CA GLU A 73 45.06 -6.45 -3.19
C GLU A 73 46.17 -5.42 -2.96
N LYS A 74 45.83 -4.13 -2.76
CA LYS A 74 46.80 -3.06 -2.47
C LYS A 74 47.52 -3.22 -1.13
N ASN A 75 46.90 -3.87 -0.14
CA ASN A 75 47.47 -4.03 1.20
C ASN A 75 47.00 -5.33 1.85
N ILE A 76 47.48 -6.45 1.31
CA ILE A 76 47.11 -7.79 1.74
C ILE A 76 47.67 -8.11 3.13
N SER A 77 46.92 -8.87 3.94
CA SER A 77 47.40 -9.29 5.25
C SER A 77 48.54 -10.29 5.12
N PHE A 78 49.52 -10.22 6.01
CA PHE A 78 50.62 -11.18 6.05
C PHE A 78 51.09 -11.40 7.48
N SER A 79 51.72 -12.54 7.70
CA SER A 79 52.43 -12.89 8.92
C SER A 79 53.92 -13.08 8.62
N TYR A 80 54.74 -13.15 9.66
CA TYR A 80 56.15 -13.51 9.52
C TYR A 80 56.31 -14.97 9.90
N GLU A 81 56.84 -15.77 8.99
CA GLU A 81 57.21 -17.15 9.24
C GLU A 81 58.73 -17.27 9.33
N GLU A 82 59.19 -18.10 10.26
CA GLU A 82 60.60 -18.42 10.41
C GLU A 82 60.96 -19.56 9.46
N LYS A 83 61.88 -19.29 8.52
CA LYS A 83 62.32 -20.25 7.53
C LYS A 83 63.82 -20.50 7.65
N GLU A 84 64.19 -21.78 7.71
CA GLU A 84 65.59 -22.19 7.64
C GLU A 84 66.10 -22.12 6.20
N VAL A 85 67.13 -21.32 5.98
CA VAL A 85 67.78 -21.07 4.70
C VAL A 85 69.30 -21.18 4.85
N LYS A 86 69.96 -21.73 3.83
CA LYS A 86 71.43 -21.76 3.77
C LYS A 86 71.90 -20.55 2.99
N ILE A 87 72.70 -19.69 3.64
CA ILE A 87 73.13 -18.41 3.07
C ILE A 87 74.63 -18.44 2.84
N SER A 88 75.03 -18.19 1.59
CA SER A 88 76.44 -18.18 1.18
C SER A 88 77.06 -16.80 1.38
N GLY A 89 78.29 -16.76 1.90
CA GLY A 89 79.10 -15.53 2.00
C GLY A 89 78.86 -14.67 3.24
N GLY A 90 77.81 -14.92 4.04
CA GLY A 90 77.58 -14.23 5.31
C GLY A 90 76.31 -14.67 6.03
N ILE A 91 76.26 -14.45 7.36
CA ILE A 91 75.10 -14.76 8.19
C ILE A 91 74.05 -13.65 8.00
N LYS A 92 72.84 -14.00 7.56
CA LYS A 92 71.68 -13.09 7.57
C LYS A 92 70.53 -13.75 8.35
N GLY A 93 70.05 -13.09 9.40
CA GLY A 93 69.05 -13.67 10.32
C GLY A 93 69.70 -14.41 11.51
N ARG A 94 68.97 -15.36 12.11
CA ARG A 94 69.41 -16.11 13.30
C ARG A 94 70.14 -17.39 12.88
N LEU A 95 71.43 -17.52 13.19
CA LEU A 95 72.19 -18.74 12.88
C LEU A 95 71.64 -19.96 13.65
N VAL A 96 71.44 -21.07 12.96
CA VAL A 96 71.11 -22.37 13.57
C VAL A 96 72.41 -23.02 14.02
N ILE A 97 72.82 -22.70 15.25
CA ILE A 97 74.11 -23.09 15.83
C ILE A 97 74.32 -24.61 15.75
N ASN A 98 73.31 -25.40 16.07
CA ASN A 98 73.41 -26.87 16.08
C ASN A 98 73.71 -27.45 14.70
N GLU A 99 73.08 -26.92 13.64
CA GLU A 99 73.31 -27.38 12.27
C GLU A 99 74.65 -26.86 11.72
N TYR A 100 75.02 -25.63 12.08
CA TYR A 100 76.31 -25.05 11.71
C TYR A 100 77.48 -25.82 12.32
N VAL A 101 77.39 -26.22 13.60
CA VAL A 101 78.42 -27.00 14.29
C VAL A 101 78.55 -28.41 13.69
N LYS A 102 77.44 -29.07 13.35
CA LYS A 102 77.45 -30.38 12.67
C LYS A 102 78.12 -30.33 11.30
N ASN A 103 77.94 -29.23 10.57
CA ASN A 103 78.47 -29.07 9.21
C ASN A 103 79.87 -28.40 9.17
N LYS A 104 80.48 -28.11 10.33
CA LYS A 104 81.74 -27.36 10.44
C LYS A 104 82.94 -28.06 9.77
N SER A 105 82.90 -29.39 9.65
CA SER A 105 83.93 -30.20 8.98
C SER A 105 83.80 -30.25 7.45
N MET A 106 82.67 -29.80 6.89
CA MET A 106 82.47 -29.77 5.45
C MET A 106 83.12 -28.51 4.85
N ILE A 107 84.18 -28.69 4.07
CA ILE A 107 84.85 -27.60 3.36
C ILE A 107 84.03 -27.29 2.08
N ARG A 108 83.16 -26.27 2.16
CA ARG A 108 82.43 -25.72 1.01
C ARG A 108 82.80 -24.25 0.81
N MET A 109 83.18 -23.88 -0.42
CA MET A 109 83.49 -22.50 -0.81
C MET A 109 82.54 -22.08 -1.95
N PRO A 110 81.79 -20.96 -1.83
CA PRO A 110 81.73 -20.06 -0.67
C PRO A 110 81.07 -20.72 0.56
N LYS A 111 81.45 -20.26 1.76
CA LYS A 111 80.98 -20.82 3.03
C LYS A 111 79.47 -20.57 3.22
N GLU A 112 78.74 -21.64 3.50
CA GLU A 112 77.29 -21.65 3.74
C GLU A 112 76.96 -21.61 5.24
N TYR A 113 76.00 -20.78 5.64
CA TYR A 113 75.52 -20.68 7.01
C TYR A 113 74.04 -21.08 7.08
N PRO A 114 73.65 -22.07 7.90
CA PRO A 114 72.25 -22.37 8.14
C PRO A 114 71.65 -21.28 9.05
N CYS A 115 70.73 -20.49 8.51
CA CYS A 115 70.14 -19.34 9.18
C CYS A 115 68.61 -19.45 9.16
N ILE A 116 67.95 -19.01 10.22
CA ILE A 116 66.53 -18.75 10.27
C ILE A 116 66.31 -17.29 9.89
N THR A 117 65.61 -17.06 8.79
CA THR A 117 65.16 -15.72 8.37
C THR A 117 63.65 -15.59 8.60
N LYS A 118 63.19 -14.37 8.89
CA LYS A 118 61.76 -14.05 8.93
C LYS A 118 61.32 -13.66 7.52
N GLU A 119 60.61 -14.55 6.85
CA GLU A 119 60.03 -14.27 5.54
C GLU A 119 58.55 -13.88 5.71
N LYS A 120 58.05 -13.03 4.81
CA LYS A 120 56.63 -12.70 4.79
C LYS A 120 55.86 -13.92 4.25
N SER A 121 54.97 -14.46 5.07
CA SER A 121 53.99 -15.45 4.65
C SER A 121 52.63 -14.78 4.50
N TYR A 122 52.04 -14.96 3.33
CA TYR A 122 50.70 -14.49 3.05
C TYR A 122 49.64 -15.55 3.36
N ALA A 123 50.02 -16.75 3.81
CA ALA A 123 49.11 -17.83 4.18
C ALA A 123 48.46 -17.57 5.54
N THR A 124 47.67 -16.50 5.64
CA THR A 124 46.87 -16.18 6.82
C THR A 124 45.45 -16.70 6.65
N VAL A 125 44.78 -17.04 7.75
CA VAL A 125 43.39 -17.54 7.73
C VAL A 125 42.41 -16.57 7.08
N GLU A 126 42.60 -15.26 7.23
CA GLU A 126 41.78 -14.27 6.52
C GLU A 126 41.99 -14.28 4.99
N ASN A 127 43.20 -14.56 4.51
CA ASN A 127 43.47 -14.66 3.08
C ASN A 127 42.98 -15.99 2.50
N GLU A 128 43.06 -17.09 3.27
CA GLU A 128 42.44 -18.36 2.94
C GLU A 128 40.92 -18.23 2.79
N TYR A 129 40.27 -17.50 3.71
CA TYR A 129 38.83 -17.26 3.62
C TYR A 129 38.48 -16.38 2.42
N LEU A 130 39.24 -15.31 2.17
CA LEU A 130 39.06 -14.48 0.98
C LEU A 130 39.21 -15.29 -0.32
N ALA A 131 40.19 -16.19 -0.39
CA ALA A 131 40.39 -17.07 -1.53
C ALA A 131 39.20 -18.02 -1.74
N TYR A 132 38.65 -18.58 -0.66
CA TYR A 132 37.42 -19.38 -0.68
C TYR A 132 36.22 -18.57 -1.20
N VAL A 133 36.02 -17.35 -0.68
CA VAL A 133 34.93 -16.44 -1.11
C VAL A 133 34.99 -16.17 -2.62
N VAL A 134 36.16 -15.76 -3.12
CA VAL A 134 36.33 -15.46 -4.55
C VAL A 134 36.11 -16.72 -5.41
N ASN A 135 36.55 -17.89 -4.94
CA ASN A 135 36.33 -19.15 -5.66
C ASN A 135 34.85 -19.55 -5.72
N ASP A 136 34.09 -19.35 -4.64
CA ASP A 136 32.65 -19.63 -4.61
C ASP A 136 31.86 -18.68 -5.54
N ILE A 137 32.23 -17.39 -5.57
CA ILE A 137 31.68 -16.43 -6.53
C ILE A 137 31.96 -16.89 -7.97
N VAL A 138 33.20 -17.28 -8.28
CA VAL A 138 33.59 -17.78 -9.62
C VAL A 138 32.76 -18.99 -10.03
N LYS A 139 32.53 -19.95 -9.13
CA LYS A 139 31.73 -21.15 -9.40
C LYS A 139 30.28 -20.79 -9.74
N ARG A 140 29.65 -19.96 -8.92
CA ARG A 140 28.25 -19.56 -9.10
C ARG A 140 28.03 -18.72 -10.36
N LEU A 141 28.96 -17.83 -10.69
CA LEU A 141 28.89 -17.05 -11.95
C LEU A 141 29.09 -17.93 -13.19
N GLN A 142 29.94 -18.96 -13.11
CA GLN A 142 30.09 -19.95 -14.20
C GLN A 142 28.83 -20.77 -14.40
N GLU A 143 28.22 -21.26 -13.32
CA GLU A 143 26.95 -21.99 -13.35
C GLU A 143 25.85 -21.14 -13.99
N LEU A 144 25.72 -19.87 -13.58
CA LEU A 144 24.76 -18.93 -14.16
C LEU A 144 24.98 -18.71 -15.67
N ILE A 145 26.22 -18.45 -16.09
CA ILE A 145 26.54 -18.26 -17.52
C ILE A 145 26.23 -19.53 -18.33
N ASN A 146 26.53 -20.72 -17.78
CA ASN A 146 26.23 -21.99 -18.45
C ASN A 146 24.72 -22.18 -18.61
N ILE A 147 23.92 -21.84 -17.60
CA ILE A 147 22.46 -21.87 -17.68
C ILE A 147 21.98 -20.95 -18.80
N ILE A 148 22.41 -19.68 -18.80
CA ILE A 148 22.00 -18.68 -19.81
C ILE A 148 22.33 -19.14 -21.24
N ILE A 149 23.49 -19.77 -21.45
CA ILE A 149 23.90 -20.28 -22.77
C ILE A 149 23.04 -21.49 -23.16
N ASN A 150 22.83 -22.44 -22.24
CA ASN A 150 22.13 -23.69 -22.54
C ASN A 150 20.62 -23.50 -22.77
N THR A 151 20.01 -22.44 -22.22
CA THR A 151 18.59 -22.15 -22.36
C THR A 151 18.24 -21.27 -23.57
N ASN A 152 19.22 -20.86 -24.40
CA ASN A 152 19.02 -19.98 -25.56
C ASN A 152 18.28 -18.66 -25.25
N ILE A 153 18.39 -18.17 -24.01
CA ILE A 153 17.77 -16.89 -23.56
C ILE A 153 18.37 -15.68 -24.30
N VAL A 154 19.56 -15.81 -24.89
CA VAL A 154 20.31 -14.69 -25.51
C VAL A 154 20.53 -14.94 -26.99
N LYS A 155 20.02 -14.04 -27.85
CA LYS A 155 20.32 -14.01 -29.29
C LYS A 155 21.45 -13.02 -29.61
N GLY A 156 22.70 -13.45 -29.55
CA GLY A 156 23.86 -12.66 -30.02
C GLY A 156 24.85 -12.23 -28.93
N GLN A 157 25.67 -11.21 -29.21
CA GLN A 157 26.65 -10.65 -28.27
C GLN A 157 26.07 -9.47 -27.48
N GLU A 158 25.28 -9.78 -26.45
CA GLU A 158 24.66 -8.77 -25.59
C GLU A 158 25.63 -8.18 -24.55
N THR A 159 25.44 -6.91 -24.20
CA THR A 159 26.36 -6.12 -23.36
C THR A 159 26.45 -6.66 -21.93
N GLU A 160 25.34 -7.09 -21.36
CA GLU A 160 25.24 -7.63 -19.99
C GLU A 160 26.04 -8.92 -19.83
N ILE A 161 26.00 -9.81 -20.83
CA ILE A 161 26.80 -11.04 -20.84
C ILE A 161 28.28 -10.72 -21.01
N LYS A 162 28.62 -9.71 -21.81
CA LYS A 162 30.01 -9.25 -21.95
C LYS A 162 30.55 -8.70 -20.63
N LEU A 163 29.76 -7.91 -19.91
CA LEU A 163 30.11 -7.39 -18.58
C LEU A 163 30.23 -8.51 -17.54
N LEU A 164 29.28 -9.45 -17.53
CA LEU A 164 29.31 -10.60 -16.62
C LEU A 164 30.52 -11.50 -16.85
N ARG A 165 30.89 -11.71 -18.11
CA ARG A 165 32.13 -12.42 -18.49
C ARG A 165 33.38 -11.65 -18.08
N ALA A 166 33.39 -10.32 -18.24
CA ALA A 166 34.50 -9.48 -17.80
C ALA A 166 34.71 -9.55 -16.28
N ASP A 167 33.63 -9.50 -15.50
CA ASP A 167 33.68 -9.63 -14.04
C ASP A 167 34.12 -11.04 -13.62
N LEU A 168 33.61 -12.08 -14.28
CA LEU A 168 34.07 -13.46 -14.07
C LEU A 168 35.58 -13.60 -14.36
N ASP A 169 36.06 -13.03 -15.46
CA ASP A 169 37.47 -13.06 -15.83
C ASP A 169 38.34 -12.27 -14.86
N TYR A 170 37.83 -11.16 -14.32
CA TYR A 170 38.47 -10.43 -13.23
C TYR A 170 38.66 -11.33 -11.99
N PHE A 171 37.61 -12.00 -11.51
CA PHE A 171 37.73 -12.90 -10.36
C PHE A 171 38.65 -14.11 -10.63
N LYS A 172 38.57 -14.71 -11.82
CA LYS A 172 39.52 -15.76 -12.25
C LYS A 172 40.95 -15.24 -12.25
N SER A 173 41.17 -13.99 -12.65
CA SER A 173 42.50 -13.39 -12.66
C SER A 173 43.06 -13.25 -11.24
N ILE A 174 42.24 -12.85 -10.26
CA ILE A 174 42.63 -12.73 -8.86
C ILE A 174 43.10 -14.07 -8.31
N ILE A 175 42.31 -15.14 -8.52
CA ILE A 175 42.64 -16.51 -8.09
C ILE A 175 43.98 -16.99 -8.67
N ARG A 176 44.34 -16.54 -9.87
CA ARG A 176 45.59 -16.91 -10.55
C ARG A 176 46.80 -16.10 -10.11
N LYS A 177 46.63 -14.98 -9.41
CA LYS A 177 47.73 -14.15 -8.89
C LYS A 177 48.28 -14.69 -7.57
N GLN A 178 49.56 -14.42 -7.31
CA GLN A 178 50.11 -14.61 -5.97
C GLN A 178 49.60 -13.49 -5.04
N PRO A 179 49.29 -13.77 -3.77
CA PRO A 179 49.47 -15.05 -3.09
C PRO A 179 48.25 -16.00 -3.15
N PHE A 180 47.11 -15.58 -3.73
CA PHE A 180 45.87 -16.37 -3.78
C PHE A 180 46.03 -17.72 -4.48
N LYS A 181 46.82 -17.78 -5.56
CA LYS A 181 47.15 -19.03 -6.27
C LYS A 181 47.77 -20.09 -5.37
N ALA A 182 48.59 -19.69 -4.40
CA ALA A 182 49.22 -20.62 -3.46
C ALA A 182 48.24 -21.12 -2.38
N MET A 183 47.16 -20.36 -2.12
CA MET A 183 46.16 -20.69 -1.09
C MET A 183 45.05 -21.60 -1.63
N ILE A 184 44.70 -21.46 -2.92
CA ILE A 184 43.71 -22.32 -3.59
C ILE A 184 44.40 -23.62 -4.01
N SER A 185 44.67 -24.46 -3.02
CA SER A 185 45.18 -25.82 -3.23
C SER A 185 44.03 -26.81 -3.48
N PRO A 186 44.27 -27.94 -4.17
CA PRO A 186 43.28 -29.02 -4.29
C PRO A 186 42.77 -29.51 -2.92
N ASN A 187 43.58 -29.37 -1.87
CA ASN A 187 43.20 -29.73 -0.49
C ASN A 187 42.19 -28.74 0.09
N LEU A 188 42.39 -27.43 -0.07
CA LEU A 188 41.40 -26.42 0.37
C LEU A 188 40.06 -26.62 -0.34
N ILE A 189 40.07 -26.92 -1.64
CA ILE A 189 38.85 -27.16 -2.42
C ILE A 189 38.10 -28.40 -1.92
N ARG A 190 38.81 -29.48 -1.56
CA ARG A 190 38.23 -30.70 -0.96
C ARG A 190 37.69 -30.46 0.45
N GLU A 191 38.45 -29.74 1.29
CA GLU A 191 38.09 -29.43 2.67
C GLU A 191 36.88 -28.49 2.78
N THR A 192 36.63 -27.68 1.76
CA THR A 192 35.58 -26.65 1.77
C THR A 192 34.35 -27.00 0.92
N GLN A 193 34.24 -28.24 0.43
CA GLN A 193 33.08 -28.70 -0.36
C GLN A 193 31.73 -28.50 0.36
N ASN A 194 31.72 -28.61 1.69
CA ASN A 194 30.54 -28.41 2.54
C ASN A 194 30.56 -27.07 3.29
N GLY A 195 31.34 -26.10 2.80
CA GLY A 195 31.53 -24.79 3.42
C GLY A 195 32.88 -24.63 4.13
N PHE A 196 33.22 -23.38 4.47
CA PHE A 196 34.47 -23.05 5.16
C PHE A 196 34.41 -23.38 6.65
N ASP A 197 35.53 -23.83 7.23
CA ASP A 197 35.61 -24.23 8.65
C ASP A 197 35.22 -23.09 9.60
N LEU A 198 34.14 -23.31 10.35
CA LEU A 198 33.60 -22.36 11.32
C LEU A 198 34.59 -21.96 12.41
N ASN A 199 35.52 -22.85 12.79
CA ASN A 199 36.56 -22.54 13.77
C ASN A 199 37.57 -21.54 13.20
N LYS A 200 37.92 -21.66 11.91
CA LYS A 200 38.74 -20.65 11.21
C LYS A 200 38.00 -19.32 11.08
N VAL A 201 36.68 -19.31 10.82
CA VAL A 201 35.87 -18.07 10.81
C VAL A 201 35.88 -17.38 12.18
N LYS A 202 35.68 -18.12 13.28
CA LYS A 202 35.78 -17.59 14.65
C LYS A 202 37.19 -17.04 14.96
N LEU A 203 38.23 -17.68 14.44
CA LEU A 203 39.61 -17.20 14.57
C LEU A 203 39.82 -15.87 13.82
N ILE A 204 39.26 -15.72 12.61
CA ILE A 204 39.27 -14.46 11.85
C ILE A 204 38.58 -13.35 12.66
N GLN A 205 37.41 -13.59 13.23
CA GLN A 205 36.71 -12.63 14.10
C GLN A 205 37.55 -12.23 15.31
N THR A 206 38.23 -13.18 15.93
CA THR A 206 39.14 -12.92 17.06
C THR A 206 40.34 -12.06 16.63
N ARG A 207 40.89 -12.29 15.42
CA ARG A 207 41.98 -11.50 14.85
C ARG A 207 41.54 -10.08 14.47
N PHE A 208 40.31 -9.90 13.98
CA PHE A 208 39.70 -8.57 13.81
C PHE A 208 39.65 -7.80 15.12
N LYS A 209 39.09 -8.40 16.19
CA LYS A 209 38.99 -7.77 17.52
C LYS A 209 40.36 -7.39 18.10
N LYS A 210 41.39 -8.19 17.83
CA LYS A 210 42.77 -7.96 18.29
C LYS A 210 43.58 -7.02 17.38
N GLY A 211 43.00 -6.45 16.32
CA GLY A 211 43.69 -5.56 15.39
C GLY A 211 44.85 -6.23 14.63
N LYS A 212 44.82 -7.56 14.46
CA LYS A 212 45.92 -8.33 13.85
C LYS A 212 45.82 -8.48 12.34
N ILE A 213 44.75 -7.96 11.73
CA ILE A 213 44.50 -8.03 10.28
C ILE A 213 44.86 -6.68 9.67
N ARG A 214 45.79 -6.68 8.71
CA ARG A 214 46.08 -5.48 7.92
C ARG A 214 44.91 -5.18 7.01
N ASN A 215 44.58 -3.90 6.84
CA ASN A 215 43.43 -3.47 6.03
C ASN A 215 42.10 -4.12 6.46
N ALA A 216 41.89 -4.24 7.78
CA ALA A 216 40.73 -4.90 8.36
C ALA A 216 39.38 -4.40 7.80
N PHE A 217 39.27 -3.12 7.46
CA PHE A 217 38.05 -2.56 6.88
C PHE A 217 37.69 -3.20 5.53
N ALA A 218 38.66 -3.38 4.63
CA ALA A 218 38.41 -3.98 3.32
C ALA A 218 38.05 -5.46 3.43
N TYR A 219 38.76 -6.23 4.27
CA TYR A 219 38.39 -7.63 4.55
C TYR A 219 36.99 -7.75 5.14
N LYS A 220 36.65 -6.89 6.11
CA LYS A 220 35.33 -6.89 6.76
C LYS A 220 34.22 -6.58 5.75
N ARG A 221 34.45 -5.66 4.81
CA ARG A 221 33.49 -5.38 3.72
C ARG A 221 33.27 -6.60 2.83
N VAL A 222 34.33 -7.26 2.36
CA VAL A 222 34.19 -8.47 1.54
C VAL A 222 33.46 -9.58 2.28
N PHE A 223 33.79 -9.82 3.55
CA PHE A 223 33.18 -10.89 4.33
C PHE A 223 31.71 -10.61 4.67
N ASN A 224 31.37 -9.38 5.06
CA ASN A 224 29.98 -9.00 5.28
C ASN A 224 29.16 -9.16 4.00
N TRP A 225 29.68 -8.68 2.86
CA TRP A 225 29.05 -8.86 1.56
C TRP A 225 28.81 -10.34 1.25
N TYR A 226 29.80 -11.20 1.51
CA TYR A 226 29.69 -12.64 1.25
C TYR A 226 28.68 -13.35 2.17
N GLU A 227 28.53 -12.92 3.42
CA GLU A 227 27.46 -13.44 4.30
C GLU A 227 26.08 -13.03 3.79
N HIS A 228 25.90 -11.79 3.30
CA HIS A 228 24.66 -11.37 2.65
C HIS A 228 24.38 -12.20 1.40
N PHE A 229 25.40 -12.40 0.56
CA PHE A 229 25.35 -13.23 -0.62
C PHE A 229 24.95 -14.69 -0.34
N LYS A 230 25.49 -15.30 0.73
CA LYS A 230 25.16 -16.67 1.12
C LYS A 230 23.71 -16.83 1.59
N ASN A 231 23.17 -15.81 2.28
CA ASN A 231 21.83 -15.84 2.87
C ASN A 231 20.73 -15.38 1.91
N ARG A 232 21.04 -14.45 0.99
CA ARG A 232 20.05 -13.77 0.12
C ARG A 232 20.25 -14.03 -1.39
N GLY A 233 21.32 -14.72 -1.80
CA GLY A 233 21.65 -14.93 -3.21
C GLY A 233 22.31 -13.72 -3.87
N LEU A 234 22.25 -13.65 -5.21
CA LEU A 234 22.97 -12.66 -6.03
C LEU A 234 22.28 -11.28 -6.15
N THR A 235 21.04 -11.16 -5.69
CA THR A 235 20.15 -10.04 -6.04
C THR A 235 19.53 -9.38 -4.80
N TRP A 236 20.29 -8.52 -4.12
CA TRP A 236 19.74 -7.58 -3.12
C TRP A 236 19.95 -6.13 -3.55
N ILE A 237 19.13 -5.21 -3.03
CA ILE A 237 19.18 -3.77 -3.30
C ILE A 237 19.41 -3.04 -1.97
N ASP A 238 20.35 -2.09 -1.94
CA ASP A 238 20.57 -1.16 -0.84
C ASP A 238 20.91 0.25 -1.36
N SER A 239 20.96 1.23 -0.46
CA SER A 239 21.22 2.64 -0.79
C SER A 239 22.58 2.88 -1.47
N SER A 240 23.54 1.96 -1.35
CA SER A 240 24.85 2.08 -1.96
C SER A 240 24.90 1.57 -3.41
N ASN A 241 23.95 0.71 -3.79
CA ASN A 241 23.85 0.07 -5.10
C ASN A 241 22.69 0.62 -5.98
N LEU A 242 21.82 1.48 -5.40
CA LEU A 242 20.64 2.09 -6.04
C LEU A 242 20.96 2.86 -7.35
N LYS A 243 22.10 3.56 -7.41
CA LYS A 243 22.58 4.33 -8.57
C LYS A 243 22.86 3.49 -9.83
N TYR A 244 22.97 2.16 -9.69
CA TYR A 244 23.17 1.24 -10.80
C TYR A 244 21.86 0.67 -11.36
N LEU A 245 20.71 1.03 -10.78
CA LEU A 245 19.36 0.72 -11.26
C LEU A 245 18.83 1.77 -12.27
N VAL A 246 19.60 2.83 -12.54
CA VAL A 246 19.25 3.89 -13.50
C VAL A 246 19.41 3.34 -14.92
N TYR A 247 18.32 3.34 -15.69
CA TYR A 247 18.24 2.86 -17.07
C TYR A 247 17.74 3.95 -18.03
N ASP A 248 17.67 3.57 -19.31
CA ASP A 248 17.05 4.29 -20.42
C ASP A 248 15.55 4.58 -20.20
N ASP A 249 14.98 5.37 -21.12
CA ASP A 249 13.60 5.83 -21.05
C ASP A 249 12.58 4.66 -21.04
N SER A 250 12.90 3.53 -21.69
CA SER A 250 12.00 2.36 -21.75
C SER A 250 11.77 1.75 -20.38
N PHE A 251 12.85 1.55 -19.60
CA PHE A 251 12.74 1.06 -18.24
C PHE A 251 11.99 2.03 -17.34
N CYS A 252 12.27 3.34 -17.45
CA CYS A 252 11.63 4.34 -16.60
C CYS A 252 10.12 4.40 -16.87
N ASN A 253 9.70 4.27 -18.13
CA ASN A 253 8.28 4.13 -18.49
C ASN A 253 7.65 2.91 -17.81
N LYS A 254 8.34 1.77 -17.86
CA LYS A 254 7.84 0.53 -17.27
C LYS A 254 7.73 0.57 -15.75
N LEU A 255 8.75 1.13 -15.10
CA LEU A 255 8.75 1.35 -13.67
C LEU A 255 7.62 2.31 -13.25
N PHE A 256 7.35 3.35 -14.05
CA PHE A 256 6.21 4.25 -13.82
C PHE A 256 4.87 3.52 -13.89
N GLU A 257 4.66 2.70 -14.91
CA GLU A 257 3.43 1.89 -15.07
C GLU A 257 3.18 0.99 -13.84
N VAL A 258 4.21 0.23 -13.43
CA VAL A 258 4.09 -0.72 -12.32
C VAL A 258 3.93 -0.01 -10.97
N TRP A 259 4.60 1.14 -10.78
CA TRP A 259 4.41 1.99 -9.60
C TRP A 259 2.97 2.48 -9.48
N ASN A 260 2.41 3.03 -10.56
CA ASN A 260 1.03 3.50 -10.55
C ASN A 260 0.04 2.36 -10.30
N LEU A 261 0.25 1.19 -10.90
CA LEU A 261 -0.57 0.00 -10.64
C LEU A 261 -0.60 -0.36 -9.15
N TYR A 262 0.56 -0.39 -8.50
CA TYR A 262 0.69 -0.66 -7.06
C TYR A 262 -0.02 0.40 -6.23
N ARG A 263 0.20 1.68 -6.53
CA ARG A 263 -0.39 2.82 -5.81
C ARG A 263 -1.90 2.88 -5.93
N LEU A 264 -2.46 2.57 -7.10
CA LEU A 264 -3.91 2.46 -7.27
C LEU A 264 -4.50 1.39 -6.35
N ALA A 265 -3.91 0.21 -6.32
CA ALA A 265 -4.38 -0.88 -5.45
C ALA A 265 -4.24 -0.51 -3.96
N GLU A 266 -3.18 0.17 -3.57
CA GLU A 266 -2.96 0.67 -2.21
C GLU A 266 -4.03 1.69 -1.80
N VAL A 267 -4.31 2.67 -2.66
CA VAL A 267 -5.29 3.73 -2.38
C VAL A 267 -6.72 3.18 -2.33
N PHE A 268 -7.09 2.26 -3.22
CA PHE A 268 -8.38 1.56 -3.11
C PHE A 268 -8.57 0.88 -1.75
N GLN A 269 -7.53 0.25 -1.20
CA GLN A 269 -7.61 -0.44 0.08
C GLN A 269 -7.59 0.53 1.27
N ASN A 270 -6.71 1.52 1.26
CA ASN A 270 -6.44 2.36 2.43
C ASN A 270 -7.33 3.61 2.54
N ASP A 271 -7.77 4.16 1.41
CA ASP A 271 -8.55 5.42 1.37
C ASP A 271 -10.01 5.22 0.98
N PHE A 272 -10.33 4.08 0.34
CA PHE A 272 -11.70 3.70 -0.01
C PHE A 272 -12.17 2.44 0.75
N ASP A 273 -11.40 1.97 1.73
CA ASP A 273 -11.70 0.82 2.61
C ASP A 273 -12.14 -0.46 1.86
N MET A 274 -11.60 -0.67 0.64
CA MET A 274 -11.91 -1.86 -0.13
C MET A 274 -11.24 -3.11 0.45
N GLU A 275 -12.02 -4.16 0.65
CA GLU A 275 -11.54 -5.42 1.20
C GLU A 275 -10.67 -6.16 0.17
N PHE A 276 -9.47 -6.56 0.60
CA PHE A 276 -8.60 -7.40 -0.21
C PHE A 276 -9.17 -8.82 -0.33
N VAL A 277 -9.50 -9.25 -1.56
CA VAL A 277 -10.02 -10.61 -1.81
C VAL A 277 -8.90 -11.55 -2.24
N SER A 278 -8.14 -11.17 -3.27
CA SER A 278 -7.01 -11.96 -3.77
C SER A 278 -6.11 -11.13 -4.67
N SER A 279 -4.87 -11.60 -4.85
CA SER A 279 -3.95 -11.10 -5.86
C SER A 279 -3.25 -12.24 -6.57
N ASN A 280 -2.84 -11.98 -7.80
CA ASN A 280 -1.97 -12.86 -8.56
C ASN A 280 -0.58 -12.23 -8.69
N LEU A 281 0.44 -13.07 -8.82
CA LEU A 281 1.80 -12.59 -9.08
C LEU A 281 1.83 -11.82 -10.40
N LEU A 282 2.28 -10.58 -10.35
CA LEU A 282 2.41 -9.75 -11.54
C LEU A 282 3.53 -10.33 -12.39
N VAL A 283 3.20 -10.98 -13.51
CA VAL A 283 4.18 -11.54 -14.44
C VAL A 283 3.94 -11.06 -15.88
N PRO A 284 4.98 -10.94 -16.71
CA PRO A 284 4.82 -10.57 -18.11
C PRO A 284 3.91 -11.53 -18.87
N GLY A 285 2.95 -10.99 -19.65
CA GLY A 285 2.02 -11.81 -20.43
C GLY A 285 0.93 -12.50 -19.61
N MET A 286 0.76 -12.12 -18.34
CA MET A 286 -0.32 -12.57 -17.48
C MET A 286 -1.69 -12.37 -18.11
N LYS A 287 -2.57 -13.35 -17.93
CA LYS A 287 -3.93 -13.38 -18.51
C LYS A 287 -5.04 -13.15 -17.49
N ASP A 288 -4.69 -13.00 -16.22
CA ASP A 288 -5.64 -12.83 -15.12
C ASP A 288 -5.53 -11.43 -14.48
N TYR A 289 -6.36 -11.13 -13.48
CA TYR A 289 -6.30 -9.88 -12.72
C TYR A 289 -5.11 -9.87 -11.77
N VAL A 290 -4.49 -8.71 -11.57
CA VAL A 290 -3.41 -8.50 -10.58
C VAL A 290 -3.98 -8.41 -9.18
N TYR A 291 -5.04 -7.62 -9.02
CA TYR A 291 -5.77 -7.46 -7.76
C TYR A 291 -7.26 -7.66 -7.98
N LYS A 292 -7.89 -8.33 -7.02
CA LYS A 292 -9.35 -8.35 -6.86
C LYS A 292 -9.68 -7.80 -5.49
N LEU A 293 -10.43 -6.71 -5.48
CA LEU A 293 -10.85 -6.00 -4.28
C LEU A 293 -12.38 -5.94 -4.23
N LYS A 294 -12.96 -5.95 -3.04
CA LYS A 294 -14.40 -5.86 -2.82
C LYS A 294 -14.74 -4.49 -2.21
N SER A 295 -15.69 -3.82 -2.81
CA SER A 295 -16.22 -2.52 -2.38
C SER A 295 -17.20 -2.68 -1.20
N ILE A 296 -17.50 -1.57 -0.52
CA ILE A 296 -18.48 -1.50 0.57
C ILE A 296 -19.92 -1.79 0.10
N ASP A 297 -20.22 -1.52 -1.17
CA ASP A 297 -21.48 -1.88 -1.81
C ASP A 297 -21.55 -3.35 -2.26
N GLY A 298 -20.47 -4.11 -2.06
CA GLY A 298 -20.40 -5.55 -2.33
C GLY A 298 -20.01 -5.88 -3.75
N SER A 299 -19.86 -4.88 -4.62
CA SER A 299 -19.25 -5.03 -5.93
C SER A 299 -17.76 -5.38 -5.81
N PHE A 300 -17.19 -5.88 -6.91
CA PHE A 300 -15.75 -6.16 -7.00
C PHE A 300 -15.12 -5.29 -8.06
N ILE A 301 -13.86 -4.91 -7.83
CA ILE A 301 -12.98 -4.41 -8.88
C ILE A 301 -11.88 -5.43 -9.15
N GLU A 302 -11.62 -5.66 -10.43
CA GLU A 302 -10.52 -6.47 -10.92
C GLU A 302 -9.56 -5.57 -11.70
N ILE A 303 -8.34 -5.42 -11.20
CA ILE A 303 -7.31 -4.58 -11.80
C ILE A 303 -6.41 -5.45 -12.67
N TYR A 304 -6.39 -5.19 -13.97
CA TYR A 304 -5.60 -5.91 -14.96
C TYR A 304 -4.44 -5.05 -15.45
N TYR A 305 -3.34 -5.72 -15.81
CA TYR A 305 -2.15 -5.08 -16.36
C TYR A 305 -1.83 -5.64 -17.76
N GLN A 306 -1.79 -4.76 -18.76
CA GLN A 306 -1.49 -5.09 -20.17
C GLN A 306 -2.24 -6.31 -20.71
N LYS A 307 -3.54 -6.43 -20.38
CA LYS A 307 -4.43 -7.49 -20.86
C LYS A 307 -5.42 -6.95 -21.88
N GLY A 308 -5.49 -7.64 -23.02
CA GLY A 308 -6.40 -7.29 -24.11
C GLY A 308 -7.57 -8.26 -24.29
N SER A 309 -7.25 -9.51 -24.62
CA SER A 309 -8.24 -10.55 -24.89
C SER A 309 -9.12 -10.84 -23.65
N LYS A 310 -10.42 -11.06 -23.91
CA LYS A 310 -11.51 -11.19 -22.93
C LYS A 310 -11.82 -9.93 -22.12
N LEU A 311 -11.10 -8.83 -22.37
CA LEU A 311 -11.46 -7.51 -21.85
C LEU A 311 -11.98 -6.59 -22.95
N TYR A 312 -11.41 -6.66 -24.15
CA TYR A 312 -11.75 -5.75 -25.27
C TYR A 312 -12.07 -6.46 -26.58
N TRP A 313 -11.79 -7.76 -26.67
CA TRP A 313 -12.12 -8.63 -27.81
C TRP A 313 -12.06 -10.09 -27.39
N ASP A 314 -12.72 -10.97 -28.13
CA ASP A 314 -12.63 -12.41 -27.95
C ASP A 314 -12.57 -13.16 -29.29
N THR A 315 -12.95 -14.44 -29.32
CA THR A 315 -12.95 -15.25 -30.55
C THR A 315 -14.08 -14.87 -31.50
N ASP A 316 -15.16 -14.29 -30.97
CA ASP A 316 -16.43 -14.10 -31.64
C ASP A 316 -16.59 -12.63 -32.08
N ILE A 317 -16.17 -11.69 -31.23
CA ILE A 317 -16.19 -10.24 -31.48
C ILE A 317 -14.75 -9.76 -31.65
N LYS A 318 -14.44 -9.36 -32.88
CA LYS A 318 -13.13 -8.88 -33.31
C LYS A 318 -13.06 -7.36 -33.26
N GLN A 319 -11.85 -6.83 -33.38
CA GLN A 319 -11.60 -5.40 -33.43
C GLN A 319 -12.10 -4.80 -34.75
N ASN A 320 -12.52 -3.53 -34.69
CA ASN A 320 -13.07 -2.83 -35.85
C ASN A 320 -12.00 -2.58 -36.95
N TRP A 321 -10.77 -2.26 -36.54
CA TRP A 321 -9.69 -1.90 -37.48
C TRP A 321 -8.76 -3.07 -37.79
N HIS A 322 -8.41 -3.23 -39.08
CA HIS A 322 -7.50 -4.28 -39.57
C HIS A 322 -6.59 -3.78 -40.70
N TYR A 323 -5.35 -4.25 -40.69
CA TYR A 323 -4.40 -4.11 -41.80
C TYR A 323 -4.76 -5.06 -42.93
N LYS A 324 -4.79 -4.54 -44.16
CA LYS A 324 -4.85 -5.36 -45.37
C LYS A 324 -3.43 -5.80 -45.74
N THR A 325 -3.20 -7.10 -45.80
CA THR A 325 -1.92 -7.68 -46.24
C THR A 325 -2.16 -8.67 -47.37
N ASP A 326 -1.14 -8.92 -48.20
CA ASP A 326 -1.24 -9.82 -49.36
C ASP A 326 -1.60 -11.27 -48.95
N ASN A 327 -1.37 -11.64 -47.68
CA ASN A 327 -1.65 -12.97 -47.12
C ASN A 327 -2.86 -12.98 -46.16
N GLY A 328 -3.69 -11.94 -46.15
CA GLY A 328 -4.92 -11.86 -45.33
C GLY A 328 -5.08 -10.54 -44.57
N SER A 329 -6.04 -10.48 -43.64
CA SER A 329 -6.26 -9.34 -42.74
C SER A 329 -5.60 -9.57 -41.38
N ARG A 330 -4.81 -8.61 -40.89
CA ARG A 330 -4.26 -8.62 -39.52
C ARG A 330 -4.95 -7.55 -38.69
N GLU A 331 -5.52 -7.90 -37.55
CA GLU A 331 -6.22 -6.97 -36.65
C GLU A 331 -5.28 -5.91 -36.06
N LEU A 332 -5.80 -4.69 -35.86
CA LEU A 332 -5.10 -3.63 -35.13
C LEU A 332 -5.19 -3.91 -33.63
N ILE A 333 -4.06 -4.34 -33.06
CA ILE A 333 -3.95 -4.65 -31.63
C ILE A 333 -3.41 -3.43 -30.89
N GLY A 334 -4.20 -2.91 -29.96
CA GLY A 334 -3.78 -1.93 -28.98
C GLY A 334 -4.16 -2.41 -27.58
N ILE A 335 -3.20 -2.42 -26.65
CA ILE A 335 -3.42 -2.93 -25.29
C ILE A 335 -3.20 -1.74 -24.35
N PRO A 336 -4.21 -1.36 -23.55
CA PRO A 336 -4.04 -0.39 -22.49
C PRO A 336 -3.03 -0.87 -21.44
N ASP A 337 -2.40 0.08 -20.75
CA ASP A 337 -1.41 -0.24 -19.72
C ASP A 337 -2.08 -0.88 -18.50
N ILE A 338 -3.17 -0.29 -18.01
CA ILE A 338 -3.98 -0.79 -16.89
C ILE A 338 -5.46 -0.77 -17.29
N SER A 339 -6.21 -1.77 -16.83
CA SER A 339 -7.66 -1.83 -17.00
C SER A 339 -8.30 -2.15 -15.66
N VAL A 340 -9.26 -1.33 -15.22
CA VAL A 340 -10.04 -1.64 -14.00
C VAL A 340 -11.43 -2.07 -14.41
N LYS A 341 -11.73 -3.35 -14.21
CA LYS A 341 -13.06 -3.92 -14.48
C LYS A 341 -13.89 -3.88 -13.21
N HIS A 342 -15.05 -3.27 -13.27
CA HIS A 342 -16.07 -3.35 -12.22
C HIS A 342 -16.97 -4.57 -12.45
N VAL A 343 -17.20 -5.35 -11.40
CA VAL A 343 -18.01 -6.57 -11.40
C VAL A 343 -19.08 -6.43 -10.31
N GLY A 344 -20.29 -6.08 -10.72
CA GLY A 344 -21.47 -5.91 -9.85
C GLY A 344 -22.75 -6.27 -10.60
N ASP A 345 -23.85 -5.58 -10.29
CA ASP A 345 -25.14 -5.77 -10.99
C ASP A 345 -25.05 -5.48 -12.50
N SER A 346 -24.19 -4.53 -12.85
CA SER A 346 -23.74 -4.30 -14.23
C SER A 346 -22.22 -4.21 -14.26
N GLU A 347 -21.61 -4.77 -15.30
CA GLU A 347 -20.17 -4.71 -15.47
C GLU A 347 -19.79 -3.42 -16.19
N ASN A 348 -18.64 -2.85 -15.84
CA ASN A 348 -18.02 -1.79 -16.64
C ASN A 348 -16.51 -1.94 -16.66
N ILE A 349 -15.84 -1.15 -17.50
CA ILE A 349 -14.38 -1.11 -17.56
C ILE A 349 -13.88 0.31 -17.71
N THR A 350 -12.90 0.68 -16.89
CA THR A 350 -12.14 1.92 -17.03
C THR A 350 -10.78 1.61 -17.66
N ILE A 351 -10.47 2.28 -18.76
CA ILE A 351 -9.18 2.17 -19.45
C ILE A 351 -8.18 3.15 -18.83
N ILE A 352 -6.96 2.72 -18.51
CA ILE A 352 -5.91 3.61 -17.99
C ILE A 352 -4.64 3.44 -18.84
N ASP A 353 -4.13 4.55 -19.38
CA ASP A 353 -2.88 4.59 -20.16
C ASP A 353 -1.93 5.61 -19.52
N LEU A 354 -0.64 5.26 -19.41
CA LEU A 354 0.34 6.02 -18.65
C LEU A 354 1.43 6.60 -19.54
N LYS A 355 1.88 7.81 -19.21
CA LYS A 355 2.98 8.48 -19.90
C LYS A 355 3.94 9.07 -18.89
N ASN A 356 5.13 8.48 -18.83
CA ASN A 356 6.23 8.97 -18.01
C ASN A 356 6.92 10.18 -18.68
N ARG A 357 6.19 11.30 -18.77
CA ARG A 357 6.68 12.59 -19.25
C ARG A 357 5.86 13.72 -18.64
N VAL A 358 6.50 14.88 -18.51
CA VAL A 358 5.88 16.09 -17.94
C VAL A 358 5.00 16.78 -18.98
N ARG A 359 3.76 17.09 -18.60
CA ARG A 359 2.77 17.83 -19.39
C ARG A 359 2.11 18.89 -18.52
N ARG A 360 1.69 19.99 -19.14
CA ARG A 360 0.85 21.03 -18.49
C ARG A 360 -0.60 20.91 -18.95
N ALA A 361 -1.52 21.38 -18.12
CA ALA A 361 -2.93 21.52 -18.52
C ALA A 361 -3.06 22.44 -19.75
N GLY A 362 -4.05 22.14 -20.59
CA GLY A 362 -4.42 22.85 -21.81
C GLY A 362 -3.61 22.47 -23.04
N GLU A 363 -2.56 21.65 -22.91
CA GLU A 363 -1.75 21.20 -24.05
C GLU A 363 -2.43 20.04 -24.78
N ASN A 364 -2.61 20.14 -26.10
CA ASN A 364 -3.12 19.01 -26.88
C ASN A 364 -2.20 17.79 -26.73
N SER A 365 -2.80 16.61 -26.53
CA SER A 365 -2.09 15.36 -26.32
C SER A 365 -2.59 14.31 -27.33
N GLU A 366 -1.67 13.72 -28.08
CA GLU A 366 -1.96 12.62 -29.01
C GLU A 366 -2.56 11.40 -28.28
N GLU A 367 -2.30 11.27 -26.99
CA GLU A 367 -2.82 10.20 -26.14
C GLU A 367 -4.32 10.31 -25.88
N ILE A 368 -4.88 11.53 -25.89
CA ILE A 368 -6.34 11.70 -25.84
C ILE A 368 -6.97 11.06 -27.08
N TYR A 369 -6.39 11.30 -28.26
CA TYR A 369 -6.85 10.65 -29.50
C TYR A 369 -6.60 9.13 -29.50
N LYS A 370 -5.53 8.67 -28.84
CA LYS A 370 -5.30 7.23 -28.63
C LYS A 370 -6.43 6.60 -27.78
N MET A 371 -6.90 7.26 -26.72
CA MET A 371 -8.03 6.77 -25.90
C MET A 371 -9.33 6.72 -26.70
N ILE A 372 -9.64 7.79 -27.44
CA ILE A 372 -10.80 7.82 -28.34
C ILE A 372 -10.69 6.69 -29.38
N GLY A 373 -9.48 6.44 -29.89
CA GLY A 373 -9.18 5.31 -30.77
C GLY A 373 -9.49 3.95 -30.13
N TYR A 374 -9.19 3.76 -28.84
CA TYR A 374 -9.57 2.54 -28.11
C TYR A 374 -11.09 2.38 -28.00
N PHE A 375 -11.82 3.43 -27.62
CA PHE A 375 -13.29 3.39 -27.57
C PHE A 375 -13.89 2.99 -28.92
N SER A 376 -13.37 3.56 -30.01
CA SER A 376 -13.82 3.24 -31.37
C SER A 376 -13.47 1.82 -31.81
N ASN A 377 -12.22 1.39 -31.61
CA ASN A 377 -11.73 0.10 -32.09
C ASN A 377 -12.37 -1.10 -31.36
N PHE A 378 -12.73 -0.92 -30.09
CA PHE A 378 -13.34 -1.95 -29.23
C PHE A 378 -14.83 -1.73 -28.99
N SER A 379 -15.46 -0.79 -29.71
CA SER A 379 -16.83 -0.35 -29.50
C SER A 379 -17.86 -1.47 -29.48
N GLU A 380 -17.74 -2.46 -30.38
CA GLU A 380 -18.67 -3.59 -30.45
C GLU A 380 -18.61 -4.46 -29.19
N TYR A 381 -17.40 -4.88 -28.79
CA TYR A 381 -17.20 -5.67 -27.58
C TYR A 381 -17.63 -4.90 -26.33
N MET A 382 -17.20 -3.63 -26.20
CA MET A 382 -17.54 -2.80 -25.04
C MET A 382 -19.04 -2.56 -24.94
N SER A 383 -19.73 -2.36 -26.07
CA SER A 383 -21.18 -2.17 -26.08
C SER A 383 -21.95 -3.40 -25.63
N GLN A 384 -21.46 -4.58 -25.98
CA GLN A 384 -22.08 -5.84 -25.60
C GLN A 384 -21.74 -6.25 -24.16
N ALA A 385 -20.50 -6.06 -23.72
CA ALA A 385 -20.00 -6.55 -22.44
C ALA A 385 -20.24 -5.57 -21.27
N TYR A 386 -20.18 -4.25 -21.52
CA TYR A 386 -20.06 -3.25 -20.46
C TYR A 386 -21.05 -2.09 -20.60
N ASN A 387 -21.33 -1.63 -21.82
CA ASN A 387 -22.08 -0.38 -22.02
C ASN A 387 -23.60 -0.55 -22.09
N SER A 388 -24.13 -1.63 -21.48
CA SER A 388 -25.58 -1.81 -21.36
C SER A 388 -26.20 -0.78 -20.41
N ALA A 389 -25.44 -0.33 -19.40
CA ALA A 389 -25.88 0.63 -18.39
C ALA A 389 -25.03 1.92 -18.35
N TYR A 390 -23.73 1.84 -18.66
CA TYR A 390 -22.79 2.96 -18.51
C TYR A 390 -22.03 3.26 -19.80
N LYS A 391 -21.48 4.46 -19.93
CA LYS A 391 -20.67 4.86 -21.09
C LYS A 391 -19.19 4.60 -20.85
N ASN A 392 -18.42 4.59 -21.95
CA ASN A 392 -16.98 4.38 -21.91
C ASN A 392 -16.28 5.42 -21.04
N GLN A 393 -15.29 4.96 -20.27
CA GLN A 393 -14.49 5.79 -19.39
C GLN A 393 -13.00 5.47 -19.52
N ALA A 394 -12.17 6.51 -19.51
CA ALA A 394 -10.73 6.36 -19.53
C ALA A 394 -10.00 7.36 -18.63
N ILE A 395 -8.76 7.02 -18.28
CA ILE A 395 -7.86 7.84 -17.48
C ILE A 395 -6.50 7.89 -18.19
N LEU A 396 -5.96 9.10 -18.35
CA LEU A 396 -4.61 9.33 -18.85
C LEU A 396 -3.76 9.88 -17.72
N ILE A 397 -2.75 9.11 -17.32
CA ILE A 397 -1.85 9.50 -16.23
C ILE A 397 -0.52 9.99 -16.82
N PHE A 398 -0.15 11.23 -16.51
CA PHE A 398 1.14 11.82 -16.86
C PHE A 398 2.04 11.96 -15.63
N ARG A 399 3.35 11.82 -15.79
CA ARG A 399 4.29 12.16 -14.71
C ARG A 399 4.36 13.68 -14.55
N ASN A 400 4.10 14.24 -13.37
CA ASN A 400 4.48 15.62 -13.07
C ASN A 400 4.96 15.75 -11.62
N ASP A 401 6.20 16.21 -11.46
CA ASP A 401 6.89 16.26 -10.18
C ASP A 401 6.95 17.68 -9.59
N PHE A 402 6.34 18.66 -10.25
CA PHE A 402 6.40 20.07 -9.85
C PHE A 402 5.04 20.75 -9.75
N GLU A 403 4.08 20.38 -10.59
CA GLU A 403 2.76 21.00 -10.63
C GLU A 403 1.69 19.95 -10.90
N GLN A 404 0.62 19.94 -10.09
CA GLN A 404 -0.52 19.05 -10.33
C GLN A 404 -1.40 19.61 -11.45
N PHE A 405 -2.02 18.73 -12.22
CA PHE A 405 -3.11 19.10 -13.12
C PHE A 405 -4.14 17.99 -13.24
N GLU A 406 -5.39 18.42 -13.47
CA GLU A 406 -6.55 17.57 -13.68
C GLU A 406 -7.42 18.19 -14.77
N GLU A 407 -7.79 17.41 -15.78
CA GLU A 407 -8.65 17.84 -16.88
C GLU A 407 -9.72 16.79 -17.14
N TYR A 408 -10.97 17.25 -17.16
CA TYR A 408 -12.13 16.41 -17.42
C TYR A 408 -12.62 16.67 -18.84
N LEU A 409 -12.66 15.63 -19.66
CA LEU A 409 -13.23 15.67 -21.00
C LEU A 409 -14.47 14.80 -21.04
N GLU A 410 -15.51 15.30 -21.69
CA GLU A 410 -16.76 14.60 -21.90
C GLU A 410 -17.21 14.77 -23.36
N SER A 411 -17.64 13.68 -23.98
CA SER A 411 -18.25 13.70 -25.31
C SER A 411 -19.74 14.05 -25.22
N GLU A 412 -20.33 14.54 -26.31
CA GLU A 412 -21.80 14.73 -26.39
C GLU A 412 -22.59 13.44 -26.15
N THR A 413 -21.95 12.29 -26.33
CA THR A 413 -22.53 10.95 -26.11
C THR A 413 -22.34 10.40 -24.69
N GLY A 414 -21.70 11.17 -23.79
CA GLY A 414 -21.48 10.83 -22.39
C GLY A 414 -20.26 9.94 -22.11
N GLU A 415 -19.40 9.68 -23.09
CA GLU A 415 -18.07 9.09 -22.85
C GLU A 415 -17.17 10.09 -22.12
N ARG A 416 -16.39 9.63 -21.14
CA ARG A 416 -15.61 10.49 -20.24
C ARG A 416 -14.13 10.12 -20.21
N ILE A 417 -13.25 11.12 -20.17
CA ILE A 417 -11.80 10.94 -20.03
C ILE A 417 -11.28 11.88 -18.95
N LEU A 418 -10.61 11.33 -17.93
CA LEU A 418 -9.84 12.09 -16.95
C LEU A 418 -8.37 12.11 -17.37
N SER A 419 -7.83 13.28 -17.70
CA SER A 419 -6.39 13.46 -17.86
C SER A 419 -5.81 14.06 -16.59
N ILE A 420 -4.84 13.40 -15.98
CA ILE A 420 -4.35 13.75 -14.65
C ILE A 420 -2.84 13.53 -14.51
N SER A 421 -2.21 14.28 -13.63
CA SER A 421 -0.79 14.10 -13.29
C SER A 421 -0.58 13.30 -12.01
N THR A 422 0.49 12.51 -11.94
CA THR A 422 1.00 11.94 -10.69
C THR A 422 2.50 12.20 -10.58
N GLY A 423 2.97 12.58 -9.40
CA GLY A 423 4.37 12.84 -9.09
C GLY A 423 5.01 11.68 -8.31
N LEU A 424 6.32 11.54 -8.49
CA LEU A 424 7.16 10.57 -7.74
C LEU A 424 7.86 11.26 -6.56
N VAL A 425 7.06 11.99 -5.78
CA VAL A 425 7.51 12.83 -4.66
C VAL A 425 6.62 12.62 -3.44
N GLU A 426 7.12 13.02 -2.27
CA GLU A 426 6.38 12.96 -1.00
C GLU A 426 5.25 14.00 -0.88
N GLU A 427 5.28 15.05 -1.71
CA GLU A 427 4.27 16.11 -1.66
C GLU A 427 2.88 15.55 -1.97
N SER A 428 1.95 15.68 -1.01
CA SER A 428 0.65 15.00 -1.07
C SER A 428 -0.23 15.47 -2.23
N THR A 429 -0.14 16.76 -2.60
CA THR A 429 -0.85 17.37 -3.73
C THR A 429 -0.46 16.72 -5.06
N LEU A 430 0.84 16.46 -5.26
CA LEU A 430 1.37 15.86 -6.48
C LEU A 430 1.19 14.34 -6.52
N ASN A 431 0.97 13.68 -5.39
CA ASN A 431 0.94 12.22 -5.28
C ASN A 431 -0.39 11.71 -4.73
N SER A 432 -0.55 11.66 -3.40
CA SER A 432 -1.69 10.99 -2.75
C SER A 432 -3.03 11.57 -3.18
N VAL A 433 -3.16 12.89 -3.30
CA VAL A 433 -4.40 13.56 -3.74
C VAL A 433 -4.75 13.17 -5.18
N GLN A 434 -3.77 13.05 -6.06
CA GLN A 434 -4.01 12.68 -7.47
C GLN A 434 -4.46 11.22 -7.60
N PHE A 435 -3.81 10.30 -6.88
CA PHE A 435 -4.27 8.90 -6.84
C PHE A 435 -5.66 8.75 -6.22
N HIS A 436 -5.97 9.57 -5.21
CA HIS A 436 -7.29 9.63 -4.61
C HIS A 436 -8.36 10.07 -5.63
N THR A 437 -8.09 11.14 -6.38
CA THR A 437 -8.95 11.59 -7.49
C THR A 437 -9.14 10.48 -8.54
N ILE A 438 -8.08 9.77 -8.92
CA ILE A 438 -8.15 8.66 -9.88
C ILE A 438 -9.07 7.55 -9.37
N CYS A 439 -8.86 7.09 -8.13
CA CYS A 439 -9.62 5.99 -7.55
C CYS A 439 -11.10 6.36 -7.38
N ARG A 440 -11.41 7.58 -6.92
CA ARG A 440 -12.78 8.09 -6.88
C ARG A 440 -13.43 8.09 -8.27
N TYR A 441 -12.72 8.60 -9.28
CA TYR A 441 -13.21 8.64 -10.65
C TYR A 441 -13.53 7.23 -11.19
N VAL A 442 -12.71 6.23 -10.87
CA VAL A 442 -12.97 4.82 -11.23
C VAL A 442 -14.21 4.25 -10.53
N LEU A 443 -14.43 4.56 -9.25
CA LEU A 443 -15.56 4.00 -8.49
C LEU A 443 -16.88 4.72 -8.81
N ASP A 444 -16.83 6.01 -9.13
CA ASP A 444 -18.01 6.82 -9.45
C ASP A 444 -18.48 6.63 -10.92
N VAL A 445 -18.05 5.56 -11.59
CA VAL A 445 -18.61 5.17 -12.91
C VAL A 445 -20.09 4.78 -12.79
N GLN A 446 -20.45 4.06 -11.72
CA GLN A 446 -21.79 3.49 -11.54
C GLN A 446 -22.73 4.33 -10.67
N GLY A 447 -22.26 5.50 -10.20
CA GLY A 447 -22.95 6.31 -9.22
C GLY A 447 -21.94 7.00 -8.32
N MET A 448 -22.18 6.97 -7.01
CA MET A 448 -21.38 7.72 -6.03
C MET A 448 -20.70 6.76 -5.04
N THR A 449 -20.39 5.54 -5.48
CA THR A 449 -19.77 4.51 -4.63
C THR A 449 -18.42 4.97 -4.09
N GLY A 450 -17.58 5.59 -4.93
CA GLY A 450 -16.29 6.14 -4.52
C GLY A 450 -16.46 7.27 -3.52
N THR A 451 -17.33 8.23 -3.83
CA THR A 451 -17.60 9.37 -2.92
C THR A 451 -18.19 8.92 -1.57
N LYS A 452 -19.07 7.91 -1.57
CA LYS A 452 -19.61 7.30 -0.32
C LYS A 452 -18.51 6.61 0.49
N SER A 453 -17.68 5.78 -0.17
CA SER A 453 -16.59 5.08 0.51
C SER A 453 -15.59 6.05 1.11
N GLU A 454 -15.22 7.10 0.38
CA GLU A 454 -14.34 8.18 0.86
C GLU A 454 -14.91 8.88 2.10
N THR A 455 -16.21 9.19 2.09
CA THR A 455 -16.89 9.88 3.19
C THR A 455 -16.91 8.99 4.45
N ILE A 456 -17.23 7.72 4.28
CA ILE A 456 -17.23 6.74 5.38
C ILE A 456 -15.81 6.53 5.93
N SER A 457 -14.80 6.39 5.06
CA SER A 457 -13.40 6.29 5.47
C SER A 457 -12.93 7.53 6.23
N SER A 458 -13.29 8.72 5.76
CA SER A 458 -12.96 10.00 6.40
C SER A 458 -13.59 10.13 7.79
N CYS A 459 -14.85 9.74 7.93
CA CYS A 459 -15.50 9.67 9.24
C CYS A 459 -14.82 8.64 10.16
N SER A 460 -14.51 7.44 9.67
CA SER A 460 -13.85 6.38 10.46
C SER A 460 -12.46 6.81 10.94
N LYS A 461 -11.68 7.49 10.08
CA LYS A 461 -10.40 8.12 10.44
C LYS A 461 -10.60 9.21 11.51
N SER A 462 -11.67 10.00 11.40
CA SER A 462 -12.01 11.01 12.40
C SER A 462 -12.37 10.40 13.76
N ILE A 463 -13.17 9.33 13.81
CA ILE A 463 -13.51 8.63 15.06
C ILE A 463 -12.23 8.09 15.71
N SER A 464 -11.32 7.50 14.92
CA SER A 464 -10.06 6.94 15.40
C SER A 464 -9.13 7.98 16.06
N GLN A 465 -9.23 9.26 15.70
CA GLN A 465 -8.42 10.33 16.31
C GLN A 465 -8.80 10.60 17.78
N TYR A 466 -10.06 10.36 18.16
CA TYR A 466 -10.56 10.60 19.53
C TYR A 466 -10.50 9.35 20.41
N LYS A 467 -9.97 8.24 19.89
CA LYS A 467 -9.98 6.94 20.56
C LYS A 467 -9.30 6.96 21.92
N ASP A 468 -8.07 7.46 21.96
CA ASP A 468 -7.24 7.45 23.19
C ASP A 468 -7.86 8.34 24.28
N ASP A 469 -8.44 9.48 23.89
CA ASP A 469 -9.13 10.40 24.79
C ASP A 469 -10.40 9.76 25.37
N LEU A 470 -11.19 9.09 24.52
CA LEU A 470 -12.42 8.41 24.93
C LEU A 470 -12.12 7.22 25.85
N GLU A 471 -11.10 6.41 25.54
CA GLU A 471 -10.66 5.31 26.40
C GLU A 471 -10.21 5.82 27.78
N THR A 472 -9.50 6.95 27.82
CA THR A 472 -9.06 7.59 29.06
C THR A 472 -10.25 8.06 29.89
N ALA A 473 -11.25 8.71 29.27
CA ALA A 473 -12.46 9.17 29.94
C ALA A 473 -13.32 8.00 30.49
N LEU A 474 -13.39 6.88 29.76
CA LEU A 474 -14.07 5.68 30.23
C LEU A 474 -13.35 5.03 31.42
N GLN A 475 -12.01 4.99 31.40
CA GLN A 475 -11.22 4.44 32.51
C GLN A 475 -11.31 5.29 33.79
N SER A 476 -11.45 6.60 33.65
CA SER A 476 -11.64 7.51 34.79
C SER A 476 -13.06 7.48 35.36
N GLY A 477 -14.03 6.94 34.62
CA GLY A 477 -15.45 6.93 34.98
C GLY A 477 -16.11 8.30 34.85
N ASP A 478 -15.52 9.24 34.11
CA ASP A 478 -16.08 10.57 33.88
C ASP A 478 -17.13 10.54 32.76
N GLU A 479 -18.38 10.26 33.12
CA GLU A 479 -19.49 10.21 32.15
C GLU A 479 -19.71 11.53 31.41
N ASN A 480 -19.36 12.69 31.99
CA ASN A 480 -19.51 13.98 31.30
C ASN A 480 -18.48 14.11 30.18
N GLU A 481 -17.23 13.73 30.46
CA GLU A 481 -16.16 13.79 29.47
C GLU A 481 -16.40 12.82 28.31
N VAL A 482 -16.85 11.59 28.60
CA VAL A 482 -17.27 10.61 27.58
C VAL A 482 -18.34 11.20 26.66
N GLU A 483 -19.33 11.88 27.24
CA GLU A 483 -20.45 12.48 26.50
C GLU A 483 -19.99 13.67 25.64
N ASN A 484 -19.05 14.48 26.13
CA ASN A 484 -18.47 15.59 25.39
C ASN A 484 -17.63 15.11 24.19
N ILE A 485 -16.78 14.10 24.39
CA ILE A 485 -15.97 13.53 23.31
C ILE A 485 -16.88 12.89 22.24
N THR A 486 -17.90 12.14 22.67
CA THR A 486 -18.89 11.54 21.76
C THR A 486 -19.60 12.62 20.94
N HIS A 487 -19.99 13.73 21.57
CA HIS A 487 -20.61 14.86 20.88
C HIS A 487 -19.70 15.48 19.81
N GLU A 488 -18.41 15.65 20.10
CA GLU A 488 -17.45 16.19 19.13
C GLU A 488 -17.25 15.25 17.94
N ILE A 489 -17.22 13.93 18.17
CA ILE A 489 -17.17 12.92 17.11
C ILE A 489 -18.41 13.05 16.20
N GLU A 490 -19.62 13.09 16.78
CA GLU A 490 -20.88 13.20 16.04
C GLU A 490 -20.93 14.48 15.21
N LYS A 491 -20.55 15.61 15.81
CA LYS A 491 -20.53 16.91 15.13
C LYS A 491 -19.56 16.92 13.96
N ARG A 492 -18.38 16.31 14.12
CA ARG A 492 -17.38 16.22 13.06
C ARG A 492 -17.84 15.30 11.94
N ASN A 493 -18.41 14.14 12.26
CA ASN A 493 -18.99 13.23 11.27
C ASN A 493 -20.12 13.91 10.48
N HIS A 494 -21.07 14.53 11.17
CA HIS A 494 -22.16 15.26 10.54
C HIS A 494 -21.65 16.37 9.62
N SER A 495 -20.60 17.09 10.01
CA SER A 495 -19.97 18.11 9.15
C SER A 495 -19.35 17.53 7.88
N ILE A 496 -18.68 16.38 7.98
CA ILE A 496 -18.09 15.67 6.83
C ILE A 496 -19.21 15.23 5.88
N ILE A 497 -20.27 14.59 6.40
CA ILE A 497 -21.41 14.11 5.61
C ILE A 497 -22.16 15.28 4.98
N THR A 498 -22.41 16.36 5.72
CA THR A 498 -23.05 17.56 5.17
C THR A 498 -22.24 18.16 4.02
N SER A 499 -20.92 18.17 4.13
CA SER A 499 -20.04 18.67 3.06
C SER A 499 -20.15 17.83 1.78
N MET A 500 -20.29 16.51 1.91
CA MET A 500 -20.53 15.61 0.76
C MET A 500 -21.80 16.00 0.00
N PHE A 501 -22.91 16.23 0.70
CA PHE A 501 -24.20 16.55 0.08
C PHE A 501 -24.35 18.01 -0.38
N SER A 502 -23.32 18.85 -0.19
CA SER A 502 -23.33 20.25 -0.62
C SER A 502 -22.95 20.46 -2.09
N LEU A 503 -22.61 19.39 -2.83
CA LEU A 503 -22.05 19.46 -4.18
C LEU A 503 -22.92 18.71 -5.22
N GLY A 504 -23.32 19.39 -6.30
CA GLY A 504 -23.81 18.77 -7.55
C GLY A 504 -24.90 17.69 -7.40
N ASP A 505 -24.74 16.58 -8.11
CA ASP A 505 -25.70 15.46 -8.24
C ASP A 505 -26.07 14.78 -6.89
N LEU A 506 -25.25 14.95 -5.86
CA LEU A 506 -25.54 14.46 -4.51
C LEU A 506 -26.69 15.22 -3.86
N GLN A 507 -26.84 16.50 -4.16
CA GLN A 507 -27.95 17.31 -3.67
C GLN A 507 -29.30 16.83 -4.26
N ASP A 508 -29.29 16.41 -5.52
CA ASP A 508 -30.46 15.82 -6.18
C ASP A 508 -30.80 14.45 -5.57
N THR A 509 -29.77 13.63 -5.30
CA THR A 509 -29.95 12.35 -4.61
C THR A 509 -30.58 12.52 -3.23
N LEU A 510 -30.12 13.52 -2.47
CA LEU A 510 -30.67 13.83 -1.16
C LEU A 510 -32.15 14.24 -1.26
N THR A 511 -32.51 15.01 -2.30
CA THR A 511 -33.89 15.43 -2.56
C THR A 511 -34.80 14.24 -2.88
N ILE A 512 -34.33 13.30 -3.70
CA ILE A 512 -35.04 12.05 -3.99
C ILE A 512 -35.23 11.23 -2.70
N LYS A 513 -34.19 11.12 -1.88
CA LYS A 513 -34.25 10.35 -0.62
C LYS A 513 -35.17 10.96 0.42
N LYS A 514 -35.26 12.30 0.49
CA LYS A 514 -36.28 12.98 1.30
C LYS A 514 -37.70 12.57 0.87
N GLU A 515 -37.97 12.54 -0.43
CA GLU A 515 -39.28 12.16 -0.94
C GLU A 515 -39.59 10.67 -0.65
N GLU A 516 -38.62 9.78 -0.80
CA GLU A 516 -38.80 8.36 -0.45
C GLU A 516 -39.10 8.16 1.04
N LEU A 517 -38.37 8.84 1.94
CA LEU A 517 -38.62 8.79 3.38
C LEU A 517 -40.01 9.33 3.73
N ARG A 518 -40.42 10.43 3.07
CA ARG A 518 -41.77 11.00 3.21
C ARG A 518 -42.83 9.97 2.85
N ILE A 519 -42.74 9.36 1.68
CA ILE A 519 -43.78 8.45 1.17
C ILE A 519 -43.80 7.15 1.98
N ASN A 520 -42.64 6.54 2.21
CA ASN A 520 -42.55 5.16 2.68
C ASN A 520 -42.56 5.03 4.21
N HIS A 521 -42.04 6.03 4.93
CA HIS A 521 -41.81 5.93 6.37
C HIS A 521 -42.57 6.96 7.18
N PHE A 522 -42.75 8.19 6.68
CA PHE A 522 -43.28 9.30 7.46
C PHE A 522 -44.40 10.12 6.78
N PRO A 523 -45.37 9.52 6.07
CA PRO A 523 -46.32 10.28 5.22
C PRO A 523 -47.24 11.23 5.99
N HIS A 524 -47.36 11.06 7.30
CA HIS A 524 -48.33 11.80 8.13
C HIS A 524 -47.69 12.84 9.05
N ILE A 525 -46.40 12.69 9.33
CA ILE A 525 -45.68 13.56 10.26
C ILE A 525 -44.57 14.35 9.56
N TRP A 526 -44.32 14.12 8.26
CA TRP A 526 -43.20 14.69 7.52
C TRP A 526 -43.06 16.20 7.70
N ASP A 527 -44.15 16.95 7.52
CA ASP A 527 -44.15 18.41 7.61
C ASP A 527 -43.98 18.92 9.06
N SER A 528 -44.05 18.02 10.05
CA SER A 528 -43.81 18.30 11.48
C SER A 528 -42.42 17.89 11.94
N ILE A 529 -41.66 17.13 11.13
CA ILE A 529 -40.27 16.80 11.44
C ILE A 529 -39.42 18.05 11.18
N SER A 530 -38.47 18.33 12.08
CA SER A 530 -37.48 19.39 11.90
C SER A 530 -36.80 19.29 10.53
N PRO A 531 -36.61 20.39 9.79
CA PRO A 531 -35.83 20.38 8.56
C PRO A 531 -34.43 19.80 8.74
N LYS A 532 -33.77 20.09 9.87
CA LYS A 532 -32.43 19.54 10.17
C LYS A 532 -32.48 18.03 10.43
N ALA A 533 -33.53 17.55 11.10
CA ALA A 533 -33.71 16.12 11.33
C ALA A 533 -34.06 15.38 10.03
N VAL A 534 -34.88 15.98 9.16
CA VAL A 534 -35.14 15.48 7.79
C VAL A 534 -33.84 15.36 7.00
N ASP A 535 -32.98 16.40 7.05
CA ASP A 535 -31.69 16.38 6.37
C ASP A 535 -30.80 15.25 6.89
N ALA A 536 -30.64 15.13 8.22
CA ALA A 536 -29.85 14.06 8.82
C ALA A 536 -30.39 12.65 8.48
N LEU A 537 -31.72 12.43 8.53
CA LEU A 537 -32.33 11.17 8.13
C LEU A 537 -32.07 10.85 6.65
N ALA A 538 -32.24 11.84 5.78
CA ALA A 538 -32.04 11.66 4.35
C ALA A 538 -30.56 11.40 4.02
N MET A 539 -29.63 12.06 4.71
CA MET A 539 -28.19 11.80 4.56
C MET A 539 -27.83 10.38 5.02
N ALA A 540 -28.30 9.97 6.20
CA ALA A 540 -28.08 8.61 6.71
C ALA A 540 -28.65 7.54 5.76
N ASP A 541 -29.88 7.71 5.27
CA ASP A 541 -30.52 6.76 4.36
C ASP A 541 -29.90 6.77 2.96
N SER A 542 -29.39 7.92 2.51
CA SER A 542 -28.62 8.04 1.27
C SER A 542 -27.30 7.28 1.33
N LEU A 543 -26.59 7.36 2.47
CA LEU A 543 -25.37 6.61 2.72
C LEU A 543 -25.66 5.11 2.87
N PHE A 544 -26.71 4.74 3.59
CA PHE A 544 -27.17 3.35 3.73
C PHE A 544 -27.53 2.72 2.38
N SER A 545 -28.15 3.49 1.49
CA SER A 545 -28.59 2.99 0.19
C SER A 545 -27.41 2.49 -0.64
N GLY A 546 -27.44 1.19 -0.96
CA GLY A 546 -26.38 0.52 -1.73
C GLY A 546 -25.27 -0.09 -0.89
N LEU A 547 -25.27 0.03 0.44
CA LEU A 547 -24.30 -0.69 1.28
C LEU A 547 -24.64 -2.19 1.35
N SER A 548 -23.59 -3.02 1.34
CA SER A 548 -23.70 -4.47 1.50
C SER A 548 -22.94 -4.95 2.73
N PRO A 549 -23.18 -6.18 3.22
CA PRO A 549 -22.38 -6.78 4.29
C PRO A 549 -20.89 -6.95 3.91
N SER A 550 -20.01 -6.36 4.73
CA SER A 550 -18.56 -6.52 4.68
C SER A 550 -18.01 -6.89 6.06
N ILE A 551 -16.96 -7.72 6.09
CA ILE A 551 -16.28 -8.12 7.35
C ILE A 551 -15.41 -6.98 7.88
N THR A 552 -14.86 -6.17 6.98
CA THR A 552 -13.96 -5.05 7.31
C THR A 552 -14.65 -3.69 7.27
N GLY A 553 -15.90 -3.63 6.80
CA GLY A 553 -16.64 -2.37 6.67
C GLY A 553 -17.02 -1.81 8.04
N ASP A 554 -16.66 -0.55 8.31
CA ASP A 554 -17.10 0.17 9.49
C ASP A 554 -18.33 1.03 9.17
N TYR A 555 -19.50 0.59 9.66
CA TYR A 555 -20.76 1.30 9.45
C TYR A 555 -21.08 2.32 10.57
N ALA A 556 -20.14 2.59 11.48
CA ALA A 556 -20.30 3.54 12.58
C ALA A 556 -20.72 4.95 12.10
N PRO A 557 -20.18 5.52 11.02
CA PRO A 557 -20.58 6.85 10.56
C PRO A 557 -22.07 6.95 10.23
N VAL A 558 -22.63 5.94 9.55
CA VAL A 558 -24.05 5.92 9.16
C VAL A 558 -24.95 5.73 10.38
N CYS A 559 -24.53 4.89 11.33
CA CYS A 559 -25.23 4.68 12.59
C CYS A 559 -25.35 5.98 13.41
N LEU A 560 -24.24 6.72 13.52
CA LEU A 560 -24.20 8.00 14.24
C LEU A 560 -25.11 9.04 13.58
N GLU A 561 -25.18 9.09 12.26
CA GLU A 561 -26.05 10.03 11.54
C GLU A 561 -27.54 9.73 11.79
N TYR A 562 -27.93 8.44 11.86
CA TYR A 562 -29.29 8.06 12.27
C TYR A 562 -29.61 8.47 13.73
N CYS A 563 -28.67 8.27 14.67
CA CYS A 563 -28.85 8.71 16.05
C CYS A 563 -28.96 10.23 16.17
N ARG A 564 -28.15 10.96 15.39
CA ARG A 564 -28.13 12.42 15.34
C ARG A 564 -29.46 13.00 14.87
N ALA A 565 -30.13 12.36 13.90
CA ALA A 565 -31.47 12.79 13.48
C ALA A 565 -32.50 12.77 14.63
N VAL A 566 -32.50 11.70 15.43
CA VAL A 566 -33.39 11.57 16.60
C VAL A 566 -33.03 12.61 17.67
N GLU A 567 -31.74 12.82 17.91
CA GLU A 567 -31.22 13.82 18.84
C GLU A 567 -31.65 15.25 18.46
N ILE A 568 -31.51 15.62 17.18
CA ILE A 568 -31.94 16.92 16.65
C ILE A 568 -33.44 17.09 16.88
N GLN A 569 -34.25 16.08 16.55
CA GLN A 569 -35.69 16.16 16.72
C GLN A 569 -36.10 16.32 18.19
N LEU A 570 -35.46 15.61 19.11
CA LEU A 570 -35.72 15.73 20.54
C LEU A 570 -35.36 17.13 21.06
N ASN A 571 -34.22 17.68 20.63
CA ASN A 571 -33.81 19.02 21.03
C ASN A 571 -34.76 20.09 20.51
N GLU A 572 -35.09 20.08 19.22
CA GLU A 572 -35.95 21.12 18.62
C GLU A 572 -37.41 21.04 19.09
N LEU A 573 -37.92 19.84 19.41
CA LEU A 573 -39.30 19.67 19.87
C LEU A 573 -39.47 19.87 21.38
N ILE A 574 -38.55 19.36 22.19
CA ILE A 574 -38.73 19.30 23.66
C ILE A 574 -37.77 20.25 24.35
N PHE A 575 -36.47 20.04 24.18
CA PHE A 575 -35.50 20.60 25.11
C PHE A 575 -35.22 22.08 24.88
N ILE A 576 -35.06 22.52 23.63
CA ILE A 576 -34.84 23.95 23.32
C ILE A 576 -36.07 24.77 23.73
N PRO A 577 -37.31 24.43 23.30
CA PRO A 577 -38.50 25.15 23.74
C PRO A 577 -38.70 25.12 25.26
N PHE A 578 -38.42 24.00 25.92
CA PHE A 578 -38.49 23.91 27.37
C PHE A 578 -37.49 24.87 28.04
N LYS A 579 -36.22 24.86 27.60
CA LYS A 579 -35.16 25.77 28.10
C LYS A 579 -35.58 27.25 27.99
N GLU A 580 -36.25 27.62 26.90
CA GLU A 580 -36.74 28.98 26.65
C GLU A 580 -37.97 29.34 27.50
N SER A 581 -38.76 28.35 27.91
CA SER A 581 -40.01 28.54 28.66
C SER A 581 -39.84 28.69 30.18
N VAL A 582 -38.66 28.40 30.73
CA VAL A 582 -38.43 28.31 32.19
C VAL A 582 -37.17 29.06 32.66
N ASP A 583 -37.14 29.41 33.94
CA ASP A 583 -35.92 29.91 34.61
C ASP A 583 -35.03 28.74 35.02
N LEU A 584 -34.10 28.37 34.13
CA LEU A 584 -33.18 27.24 34.33
C LEU A 584 -32.25 27.43 35.53
N GLU A 585 -31.81 28.65 35.85
CA GLU A 585 -30.95 28.89 37.02
C GLU A 585 -31.68 28.57 38.32
N LYS A 586 -32.97 28.92 38.39
CA LYS A 586 -33.79 28.61 39.56
C LYS A 586 -34.09 27.12 39.64
N LEU A 587 -34.43 26.49 38.52
CA LEU A 587 -34.72 25.06 38.46
C LEU A 587 -33.49 24.23 38.82
N SER A 588 -32.31 24.54 38.27
CA SER A 588 -31.06 23.82 38.53
C SER A 588 -30.59 23.90 39.99
N LYS A 589 -30.80 25.05 40.65
CA LYS A 589 -30.55 25.21 42.10
C LYS A 589 -31.46 24.35 42.98
N SER A 590 -32.68 24.09 42.54
CA SER A 590 -33.68 23.33 43.29
C SER A 590 -33.67 21.83 42.99
N ASN A 591 -33.32 21.46 41.75
CA ASN A 591 -33.16 20.09 41.31
C ASN A 591 -31.94 20.00 40.38
N TRP A 592 -30.88 19.38 40.90
CA TRP A 592 -29.60 19.24 40.22
C TRP A 592 -29.69 18.50 38.87
N ASN A 593 -30.74 17.70 38.63
CA ASN A 593 -30.94 17.04 37.33
C ASN A 593 -31.09 18.06 36.19
N TYR A 594 -31.61 19.26 36.46
CA TYR A 594 -31.69 20.34 35.47
C TYR A 594 -30.33 21.00 35.15
N ASN A 595 -29.25 20.71 35.90
CA ASN A 595 -27.91 21.20 35.55
C ASN A 595 -27.49 20.76 34.14
N LYS A 596 -27.99 19.64 33.64
CA LYS A 596 -27.72 19.20 32.25
C LYS A 596 -28.28 20.17 31.21
N LEU A 597 -29.31 20.94 31.53
CA LEU A 597 -29.91 21.92 30.64
C LEU A 597 -29.18 23.26 30.60
N THR A 598 -28.26 23.52 31.52
CA THR A 598 -27.57 24.83 31.60
C THR A 598 -26.43 24.97 30.60
N ASN A 599 -26.08 23.91 29.86
CA ASN A 599 -25.12 23.99 28.77
C ASN A 599 -25.72 24.76 27.58
N ASP A 600 -24.92 25.64 26.98
CA ASP A 600 -25.26 26.46 25.81
C ASP A 600 -25.35 25.65 24.50
N ARG A 601 -24.90 24.38 24.52
CA ARG A 601 -25.05 23.45 23.39
C ARG A 601 -26.34 22.64 23.46
N ASP A 602 -26.70 22.07 22.31
CA ASP A 602 -27.73 21.03 22.22
C ASP A 602 -27.37 19.85 23.12
N LEU A 603 -28.38 19.21 23.67
CA LEU A 603 -28.20 17.99 24.46
C LEU A 603 -27.84 16.84 23.54
N THR A 604 -26.90 16.03 23.98
CA THR A 604 -26.65 14.71 23.40
C THR A 604 -27.83 13.77 23.64
N LEU A 605 -27.94 12.71 22.85
CA LEU A 605 -28.95 11.67 23.02
C LEU A 605 -28.90 11.07 24.43
N GLY A 606 -27.70 10.87 24.99
CA GLY A 606 -27.51 10.42 26.37
C GLY A 606 -28.10 11.40 27.40
N GLU A 607 -27.89 12.70 27.22
CA GLU A 607 -28.43 13.74 28.09
C GLU A 607 -29.96 13.88 27.95
N CYS A 608 -30.49 13.73 26.74
CA CYS A 608 -31.94 13.68 26.49
C CYS A 608 -32.58 12.51 27.26
N ILE A 609 -32.01 11.31 27.13
CA ILE A 609 -32.50 10.10 27.81
C ILE A 609 -32.45 10.27 29.32
N PHE A 610 -31.34 10.80 29.85
CA PHE A 610 -31.20 11.05 31.28
C PHE A 610 -32.37 11.89 31.80
N LEU A 611 -32.69 13.01 31.13
CA LEU A 611 -33.78 13.90 31.56
C LEU A 611 -35.17 13.24 31.42
N LEU A 612 -35.41 12.51 30.34
CA LEU A 612 -36.68 11.78 30.15
C LEU A 612 -36.88 10.72 31.24
N GLU A 613 -35.84 10.00 31.64
CA GLU A 613 -35.90 9.04 32.75
C GLU A 613 -36.18 9.73 34.09
N LYS A 614 -35.64 10.94 34.31
CA LYS A 614 -35.90 11.71 35.53
C LYS A 614 -37.33 12.24 35.62
N CYS A 615 -38.05 12.34 34.50
CA CYS A 615 -39.44 12.79 34.49
C CYS A 615 -40.37 11.89 35.30
N ARG A 616 -40.09 10.58 35.44
CA ARG A 616 -40.87 9.64 36.26
C ARG A 616 -40.09 9.04 37.43
N SER A 617 -38.96 9.66 37.80
CA SER A 617 -38.11 9.14 38.87
C SER A 617 -38.70 9.37 40.27
N LYS A 618 -38.45 8.43 41.20
CA LYS A 618 -38.97 8.53 42.59
C LYS A 618 -38.32 9.64 43.43
N ARG A 619 -37.16 10.16 43.02
CA ARG A 619 -36.39 11.17 43.74
C ARG A 619 -35.88 12.20 42.76
N PHE A 620 -36.01 13.48 43.11
CA PHE A 620 -35.58 14.61 42.28
C PHE A 620 -36.20 14.58 40.88
N GLN A 621 -37.50 14.30 40.81
CA GLN A 621 -38.26 14.27 39.57
C GLN A 621 -38.19 15.64 38.86
N THR A 622 -37.96 15.62 37.55
CA THR A 622 -38.00 16.83 36.70
C THR A 622 -39.47 17.15 36.35
N ILE A 623 -40.24 17.58 37.35
CA ILE A 623 -41.70 17.76 37.27
C ILE A 623 -42.08 18.81 36.21
N ASP A 624 -41.32 19.90 36.10
CA ASP A 624 -41.60 20.97 35.13
C ASP A 624 -41.41 20.46 33.70
N LEU A 625 -40.38 19.64 33.46
CA LEU A 625 -40.17 18.99 32.17
C LEU A 625 -41.27 17.95 31.88
N LEU A 626 -41.69 17.16 32.88
CA LEU A 626 -42.79 16.21 32.70
C LEU A 626 -44.07 16.93 32.28
N LYS A 627 -44.45 18.02 32.97
CA LYS A 627 -45.63 18.81 32.62
C LYS A 627 -45.52 19.39 31.22
N TYR A 628 -44.35 19.92 30.86
CA TYR A 628 -44.10 20.43 29.52
C TYR A 628 -44.38 19.35 28.46
N ILE A 629 -43.86 18.14 28.67
CA ILE A 629 -44.08 17.00 27.76
C ILE A 629 -45.56 16.61 27.71
N GLU A 630 -46.25 16.51 28.86
CA GLU A 630 -47.68 16.18 28.93
C GLU A 630 -48.57 17.21 28.20
N GLU A 631 -48.16 18.48 28.20
CA GLU A 631 -48.89 19.57 27.54
C GLU A 631 -48.65 19.63 26.03
N HIS A 632 -47.47 19.19 25.55
CA HIS A 632 -47.04 19.43 24.16
C HIS A 632 -46.91 18.15 23.31
N ILE A 633 -46.88 16.96 23.93
CA ILE A 633 -46.74 15.67 23.22
C ILE A 633 -47.98 14.81 23.48
N HIS A 634 -48.78 14.57 22.44
CA HIS A 634 -50.02 13.79 22.55
C HIS A 634 -49.77 12.36 23.08
N ASN A 635 -48.73 11.69 22.57
CA ASN A 635 -48.41 10.30 22.94
C ASN A 635 -47.34 10.22 24.06
N HIS A 636 -47.38 11.15 25.02
CA HIS A 636 -46.36 11.28 26.08
C HIS A 636 -46.16 9.98 26.89
N ASP A 637 -47.23 9.22 27.16
CA ASP A 637 -47.15 7.97 27.93
C ASP A 637 -46.34 6.92 27.18
N ALA A 638 -46.63 6.72 25.88
CA ALA A 638 -45.89 5.77 25.05
C ALA A 638 -44.42 6.19 24.87
N LEU A 639 -44.15 7.50 24.74
CA LEU A 639 -42.80 8.05 24.72
C LEU A 639 -42.03 7.71 26.01
N LEU A 640 -42.60 8.01 27.18
CA LEU A 640 -41.93 7.86 28.47
C LEU A 640 -41.82 6.40 28.93
N ASP A 641 -42.79 5.54 28.61
CA ASP A 641 -42.82 4.14 29.06
C ASP A 641 -42.06 3.19 28.12
N ILE A 642 -42.20 3.39 26.81
CA ILE A 642 -41.61 2.49 25.80
C ILE A 642 -40.52 3.21 25.01
N GLY A 643 -40.78 4.43 24.54
CA GLY A 643 -39.85 5.21 23.71
C GLY A 643 -38.48 5.41 24.36
N VAL A 644 -38.43 5.74 25.67
CA VAL A 644 -37.18 5.89 26.42
C VAL A 644 -36.31 4.64 26.39
N ASN A 645 -36.90 3.43 26.40
CA ASN A 645 -36.12 2.20 26.30
C ASN A 645 -35.50 2.00 24.91
N ILE A 646 -36.19 2.43 23.84
CA ILE A 646 -35.65 2.40 22.48
C ILE A 646 -34.54 3.44 22.33
N LEU A 647 -34.74 4.65 22.86
CA LEU A 647 -33.70 5.68 22.91
C LEU A 647 -32.47 5.20 23.68
N ARG A 648 -32.66 4.52 24.83
CA ARG A 648 -31.57 3.93 25.61
C ARG A 648 -30.78 2.91 24.81
N TRP A 649 -31.46 2.03 24.09
CA TRP A 649 -30.83 1.07 23.19
C TRP A 649 -30.02 1.79 22.09
N LEU A 650 -30.63 2.77 21.40
CA LEU A 650 -29.93 3.58 20.39
C LEU A 650 -28.69 4.28 20.96
N ASN A 651 -28.75 4.75 22.21
CA ASN A 651 -27.61 5.42 22.83
C ASN A 651 -26.50 4.44 23.23
N ILE A 652 -26.83 3.32 23.86
CA ILE A 652 -25.84 2.39 24.41
C ILE A 652 -25.27 1.47 23.33
N ASP A 653 -26.17 0.81 22.58
CA ASP A 653 -25.82 -0.29 21.67
C ASP A 653 -25.43 0.21 20.28
N VAL A 654 -25.78 1.46 19.93
CA VAL A 654 -25.43 2.08 18.64
C VAL A 654 -24.51 3.26 18.82
N ARG A 655 -24.99 4.38 19.38
CA ARG A 655 -24.24 5.66 19.43
C ARG A 655 -22.91 5.56 20.18
N ARG A 656 -22.94 5.12 21.44
CA ARG A 656 -21.72 4.98 22.27
C ARG A 656 -20.79 3.92 21.70
N LYS A 657 -21.34 2.82 21.18
CA LYS A 657 -20.56 1.75 20.55
C LYS A 657 -19.83 2.22 19.28
N ALA A 658 -20.55 2.93 18.41
CA ALA A 658 -20.04 3.52 17.17
C ALA A 658 -18.97 4.59 17.45
N ALA A 659 -19.17 5.42 18.48
CA ALA A 659 -18.18 6.40 18.91
C ALA A 659 -16.93 5.77 19.55
N HIS A 660 -17.06 4.59 20.17
CA HIS A 660 -15.96 3.84 20.78
C HIS A 660 -15.13 3.01 19.78
N THR A 661 -15.11 3.39 18.50
CA THR A 661 -14.30 2.73 17.43
C THR A 661 -14.51 1.21 17.31
N THR A 662 -15.62 0.67 17.81
CA THR A 662 -15.95 -0.74 17.52
C THR A 662 -16.48 -0.76 16.11
N ILE A 663 -15.80 -1.45 15.19
CA ILE A 663 -16.29 -1.68 13.83
C ILE A 663 -17.75 -2.11 13.94
N MET A 664 -18.66 -1.23 13.53
CA MET A 664 -20.08 -1.54 13.56
C MET A 664 -20.35 -2.48 12.40
N SER A 665 -21.01 -3.60 12.66
CA SER A 665 -21.39 -4.57 11.62
C SER A 665 -22.61 -4.12 10.83
N TYR A 666 -22.81 -4.71 9.65
CA TYR A 666 -23.96 -4.40 8.81
C TYR A 666 -25.31 -4.73 9.50
N ASP A 667 -25.35 -5.81 10.30
CA ASP A 667 -26.55 -6.19 11.04
C ASP A 667 -26.91 -5.16 12.12
N GLU A 668 -25.90 -4.54 12.76
CA GLU A 668 -26.11 -3.48 13.74
C GLU A 668 -26.58 -2.18 13.08
N LEU A 669 -26.04 -1.84 11.90
CA LEU A 669 -26.55 -0.75 11.07
C LEU A 669 -28.02 -0.99 10.70
N LEU A 670 -28.37 -2.22 10.32
CA LEU A 670 -29.73 -2.58 9.93
C LEU A 670 -30.70 -2.45 11.11
N ASP A 671 -30.34 -2.93 12.31
CA ASP A 671 -31.18 -2.79 13.52
C ASP A 671 -31.32 -1.31 13.93
N ALA A 672 -30.23 -0.53 13.87
CA ALA A 672 -30.27 0.91 14.11
C ALA A 672 -31.25 1.63 13.17
N ARG A 673 -31.14 1.38 11.85
CA ARG A 673 -32.04 1.92 10.83
C ARG A 673 -33.49 1.52 11.09
N GLN A 674 -33.74 0.23 11.35
CA GLN A 674 -35.10 -0.28 11.58
C GLN A 674 -35.77 0.41 12.77
N ARG A 675 -35.04 0.65 13.86
CA ARG A 675 -35.60 1.31 15.05
C ARG A 675 -35.83 2.80 14.84
N VAL A 676 -34.91 3.50 14.19
CA VAL A 676 -35.07 4.94 13.89
C VAL A 676 -36.23 5.17 12.92
N LEU A 677 -36.37 4.33 11.90
CA LEU A 677 -37.47 4.41 10.93
C LEU A 677 -38.77 3.73 11.39
N GLY A 678 -38.77 3.05 12.54
CA GLY A 678 -39.94 2.35 13.08
C GLY A 678 -40.39 1.13 12.28
N ILE A 679 -39.48 0.46 11.58
CA ILE A 679 -39.74 -0.76 10.80
C ILE A 679 -39.77 -1.94 11.77
N GLY A 680 -40.95 -2.48 12.07
CA GLY A 680 -41.10 -3.59 13.02
C GLY A 680 -40.91 -3.22 14.49
N HIS A 681 -40.71 -1.93 14.79
CA HIS A 681 -40.54 -1.37 16.13
C HIS A 681 -41.48 -0.17 16.35
N LEU A 682 -41.63 0.27 17.60
CA LEU A 682 -42.33 1.52 17.91
C LEU A 682 -41.56 2.68 17.25
N ASN A 683 -42.25 3.43 16.39
CA ASN A 683 -41.65 4.57 15.71
C ASN A 683 -41.61 5.79 16.65
N ILE A 684 -40.42 6.14 17.14
CA ILE A 684 -40.22 7.25 18.09
C ILE A 684 -40.70 8.58 17.51
N LEU A 685 -40.44 8.85 16.22
CA LEU A 685 -40.82 10.13 15.60
C LEU A 685 -42.35 10.29 15.55
N TYR A 686 -43.09 9.20 15.34
CA TYR A 686 -44.56 9.23 15.46
C TYR A 686 -45.03 9.43 16.91
N GLN A 687 -44.31 8.91 17.92
CA GLN A 687 -44.66 9.19 19.31
C GLN A 687 -44.43 10.65 19.69
N LEU A 688 -43.45 11.30 19.04
CA LEU A 688 -43.13 12.70 19.26
C LEU A 688 -44.11 13.64 18.53
N LEU A 689 -44.52 13.31 17.30
CA LEU A 689 -45.12 14.29 16.37
C LEU A 689 -46.55 13.96 15.93
N ASP A 690 -47.04 12.73 16.10
CA ASP A 690 -48.36 12.38 15.60
C ASP A 690 -49.47 12.95 16.49
N ASN A 691 -50.16 13.96 15.96
CA ASN A 691 -51.28 14.64 16.60
C ASN A 691 -52.65 14.09 16.18
N ARG A 692 -52.69 13.00 15.39
CA ARG A 692 -53.95 12.39 14.99
C ARG A 692 -54.54 11.63 16.17
N SER A 693 -55.80 11.94 16.49
CA SER A 693 -56.57 11.20 17.48
C SER A 693 -56.76 9.75 17.02
N ASN A 694 -56.54 8.78 17.91
CA ASN A 694 -56.88 7.38 17.67
C ASN A 694 -58.37 7.17 17.37
#